data_AF-A0AAW0TIQ5-F1
#
_entry.id   AF-A0AAW0TIQ5-F1
#
_cell.length_a   1.000
_cell.length_b   1.000
_cell.length_c   1.000
_cell.angle_alpha   90.00
_cell.angle_beta   90.00
_cell.angle_gamma   90.00
#
_symmetry.space_group_name_H-M   'P 1'
#
loop_
_entity.id
_entity.type
_entity.pdbx_description
1 polymer ?
#
loop_
_entity_poly.entity_id
_entity_poly.type
_entity_poly.pdbx_seq_one_letter_code
_entity_poly.pdbx_strand_id
1 'polypeptide(L)'
;MWKAVLPYKIIELCISHRDESVQEAAFSLLCESPKSTELPEAQDLELILDYCSIGFGANASRKSTALQVLELFQEIIVEGCAPVVRNSSPEGHLPMDLSPDSLESLRAALQASLGNQQRQEEITLSQDCRPEELVKAQAISAQMVLLCAWRSVKEVSLIFGELMHQVPLSYNGPSLLTIKDIEDIGQYFLSQLLETKHRGAFEQSYVGFGRICQRLWQCEEESLRKLPEKWLIEVLNSIQDSSDTRLCSTRRSAGVPFIIQAVLSSEPNVWGAACLKRTMTLLLKLASESQYEGSDARIHAFNILRSLYRDTRLGDHIILYVSDGVKAALRGYKSNAWAERNAASLLFASLVTRMLGVKQTQDDLSRKNAMSALVFFRRYPELFNFLKNELDAGAAEIKEGRLVPALFPTLLLLARLAPAPLEGRTSAVSMASFRPAILQCATSCVLQLRTLASHALVPLVAPSQLSQVLIYLIMSRVAHHHSEHPHLIPLLLHSITKAREEACSELQAAVIHLSSACISTLLSVTPAMHIQEEFDLWLDVIVEFSASDCDYDIRVAVTEGLTSILPSLFSHPCISSLARLKALEVVMVQLQDDSSEVQDIAAEGTTSLDTQDVCLNPPRAMQKVCSLIGTIRTPEALSLLVKLCLKEDTPEDFGLSQDDDRVFDKGEVNIYKETLWLARAAAHSLSNCLSADVNVVAESLKRSTIKGTLLNEIICDLSYKQPDDVK
;
A
#
# COMPACT_ATOMS: atom_id res chain seq x y z
N MET A 1 1.68 54.18 31.61
CA MET A 1 3.06 54.76 31.66
C MET A 1 3.80 54.39 32.96
N TRP A 2 3.62 53.17 33.48
CA TRP A 2 4.08 52.78 34.83
C TRP A 2 5.32 51.87 34.85
N LYS A 3 5.60 51.14 33.77
CA LYS A 3 6.66 50.11 33.70
C LYS A 3 8.09 50.63 33.98
N ALA A 4 8.31 51.93 33.85
CA ALA A 4 9.58 52.59 34.21
C ALA A 4 9.55 53.31 35.58
N VAL A 5 8.41 53.26 36.27
CA VAL A 5 8.13 54.03 37.50
C VAL A 5 7.85 53.12 38.69
N LEU A 6 7.19 51.99 38.46
CA LEU A 6 6.79 51.02 39.48
C LEU A 6 7.37 49.63 39.17
N PRO A 7 8.09 48.99 40.10
CA PRO A 7 8.53 47.61 39.95
C PRO A 7 7.34 46.64 39.89
N TYR A 8 7.43 45.61 39.05
CA TYR A 8 6.42 44.53 38.94
C TYR A 8 6.03 43.94 40.30
N LYS A 9 7.00 43.79 41.21
CA LYS A 9 6.76 43.27 42.56
C LYS A 9 5.81 44.12 43.41
N ILE A 10 5.76 45.44 43.16
CA ILE A 10 4.78 46.31 43.83
C ILE A 10 3.39 46.07 43.23
N ILE A 11 3.29 45.90 41.92
CA ILE A 11 2.00 45.60 41.27
C ILE A 11 1.48 44.23 41.70
N GLU A 12 2.34 43.22 41.83
CA GLU A 12 2.02 41.89 42.37
C GLU A 12 1.43 41.98 43.80
N LEU A 13 2.04 42.78 44.67
CA LEU A 13 1.54 43.05 46.02
C LEU A 13 0.22 43.82 46.00
N CYS A 14 0.05 44.76 45.07
CA CYS A 14 -1.19 45.51 44.92
C CYS A 14 -2.33 44.64 44.37
N ILE A 15 -2.06 43.70 43.45
CA ILE A 15 -3.04 42.72 42.94
C ILE A 15 -3.51 41.79 44.06
N SER A 16 -2.60 41.37 44.94
CA SER A 16 -2.90 40.48 46.08
C SER A 16 -3.31 41.24 47.35
N HIS A 17 -3.53 42.56 47.25
CA HIS A 17 -3.83 43.43 48.39
C HIS A 17 -5.23 43.18 48.98
N ARG A 18 -5.42 43.44 50.28
CA ARG A 18 -6.74 43.24 50.93
C ARG A 18 -7.77 44.33 50.59
N ASP A 19 -7.30 45.51 50.19
CA ASP A 19 -8.14 46.64 49.78
C ASP A 19 -8.41 46.56 48.28
N GLU A 20 -9.68 46.41 47.92
CA GLU A 20 -10.13 46.18 46.54
C GLU A 20 -9.85 47.37 45.61
N SER A 21 -9.84 48.60 46.13
CA SER A 21 -9.55 49.81 45.34
C SER A 21 -8.09 49.85 44.88
N VAL A 22 -7.19 49.30 45.69
CA VAL A 22 -5.75 49.18 45.39
C VAL A 22 -5.53 48.10 44.33
N GLN A 23 -6.27 46.99 44.42
CA GLN A 23 -6.24 45.92 43.42
C GLN A 23 -6.73 46.43 42.06
N GLU A 24 -7.83 47.18 42.04
CA GLU A 24 -8.40 47.74 40.82
C GLU A 24 -7.51 48.81 40.20
N ALA A 25 -6.94 49.72 41.00
CA ALA A 25 -5.99 50.70 40.52
C ALA A 25 -4.74 50.04 39.92
N ALA A 26 -4.24 48.97 40.53
CA ALA A 26 -3.10 48.22 40.00
C ALA A 26 -3.44 47.46 38.71
N PHE A 27 -4.64 46.87 38.61
CA PHE A 27 -5.11 46.23 37.39
C PHE A 27 -5.36 47.23 36.26
N SER A 28 -6.01 48.35 36.55
CA SER A 28 -6.18 49.46 35.61
C SER A 28 -4.83 49.98 35.14
N LEU A 29 -3.83 50.07 36.02
CA LEU A 29 -2.45 50.42 35.64
C LEU A 29 -1.86 49.40 34.65
N LEU A 30 -2.03 48.09 34.91
CA LEU A 30 -1.60 47.01 34.00
C LEU A 30 -2.28 47.11 32.63
N CYS A 31 -3.59 47.42 32.61
CA CYS A 31 -4.36 47.62 31.39
C CYS A 31 -4.05 48.96 30.68
N GLU A 32 -3.61 50.00 31.41
CA GLU A 32 -3.22 51.33 30.90
C GLU A 32 -1.75 51.40 30.41
N SER A 33 -1.18 50.30 29.94
CA SER A 33 0.10 50.34 29.23
C SER A 33 -0.04 51.22 27.97
N PRO A 34 0.85 52.21 27.74
CA PRO A 34 0.56 53.31 26.83
C PRO A 34 0.76 52.91 25.35
N LYS A 35 -0.24 53.27 24.53
CA LYS A 35 -0.38 53.07 23.07
C LYS A 35 -0.72 51.63 22.67
N SER A 36 -1.71 51.50 21.79
CA SER A 36 -2.17 50.27 21.12
C SER A 36 -1.10 49.55 20.26
N THR A 37 0.18 49.86 20.45
CA THR A 37 1.32 49.43 19.65
C THR A 37 2.41 48.70 20.45
N GLU A 38 2.36 48.66 21.79
CA GLU A 38 3.32 47.90 22.61
C GLU A 38 2.74 46.55 23.05
N LEU A 39 3.49 45.47 22.82
CA LEU A 39 3.08 44.11 23.20
C LEU A 39 3.15 43.93 24.73
N PRO A 40 2.19 43.24 25.35
CA PRO A 40 2.29 42.87 26.77
C PRO A 40 3.50 41.97 27.03
N GLU A 41 4.22 42.19 28.13
CA GLU A 41 5.29 41.32 28.60
C GLU A 41 4.69 40.08 29.29
N ALA A 42 5.45 38.98 29.36
CA ALA A 42 4.99 37.75 30.02
C ALA A 42 4.56 37.97 31.47
N GLN A 43 5.27 38.85 32.19
CA GLN A 43 4.94 39.25 33.56
C GLN A 43 3.66 40.08 33.67
N ASP A 44 3.29 40.85 32.64
CA ASP A 44 1.98 41.52 32.62
C ASP A 44 0.86 40.48 32.54
N LEU A 45 1.00 39.48 31.67
CA LEU A 45 0.01 38.43 31.47
C LEU A 45 -0.12 37.52 32.71
N GLU A 46 1.00 37.18 33.37
CA GLU A 46 1.00 36.45 34.64
C GLU A 46 0.24 37.24 35.72
N LEU A 47 0.49 38.54 35.85
CA LEU A 47 -0.20 39.38 36.82
C LEU A 47 -1.69 39.57 36.51
N ILE A 48 -2.06 39.66 35.22
CA ILE A 48 -3.46 39.67 34.78
C ILE A 48 -4.14 38.34 35.16
N LEU A 49 -3.46 37.20 34.96
CA LEU A 49 -3.96 35.89 35.35
C LEU A 49 -4.09 35.76 36.87
N ASP A 50 -3.10 36.23 37.64
CA ASP A 50 -3.13 36.24 39.10
C ASP A 50 -4.30 37.08 39.61
N TYR A 51 -4.52 38.27 39.05
CA TYR A 51 -5.68 39.10 39.36
C TYR A 51 -7.01 38.39 39.06
N CYS A 52 -7.12 37.72 37.91
CA CYS A 52 -8.28 36.92 37.55
C CYS A 52 -8.49 35.70 38.47
N SER A 53 -7.41 35.15 39.05
CA SER A 53 -7.44 33.96 39.90
C SER A 53 -7.90 34.22 41.35
N ILE A 54 -7.82 35.48 41.82
CA ILE A 54 -8.16 35.89 43.20
C ILE A 54 -9.68 35.82 43.51
N GLY A 55 -10.49 35.42 42.54
CA GLY A 55 -11.92 35.19 42.72
C GLY A 55 -12.73 36.45 42.50
N PHE A 56 -13.60 36.42 41.49
CA PHE A 56 -14.54 37.49 41.15
C PHE A 56 -15.72 37.52 42.13
N GLY A 57 -15.46 37.90 43.38
CA GLY A 57 -16.49 38.16 44.37
C GLY A 57 -17.20 39.50 44.12
N ALA A 58 -18.45 39.44 43.67
CA ALA A 58 -19.56 40.38 43.91
C ALA A 58 -19.47 41.89 43.56
N ASN A 59 -18.39 42.45 42.98
CA ASN A 59 -18.28 43.91 42.76
C ASN A 59 -18.33 44.35 41.26
N ALA A 60 -19.11 45.41 40.96
CA ALA A 60 -19.40 45.87 39.59
C ALA A 60 -18.21 46.47 38.82
N SER A 61 -17.18 46.95 39.54
CA SER A 61 -16.00 47.57 38.93
C SER A 61 -15.05 46.55 38.29
N ARG A 62 -14.79 45.42 38.97
CA ARG A 62 -14.02 44.30 38.38
C ARG A 62 -14.69 43.68 37.17
N LYS A 63 -16.02 43.73 37.12
CA LYS A 63 -16.81 43.37 35.94
C LYS A 63 -16.54 44.31 34.77
N SER A 64 -16.51 45.62 35.00
CA SER A 64 -16.15 46.60 33.96
C SER A 64 -14.76 46.35 33.38
N THR A 65 -13.76 46.09 34.21
CA THR A 65 -12.39 45.89 33.70
C THR A 65 -12.19 44.53 33.03
N ALA A 66 -12.85 43.47 33.51
CA ALA A 66 -12.86 42.19 32.80
C ALA A 66 -13.53 42.33 31.42
N LEU A 67 -14.65 43.04 31.33
CA LEU A 67 -15.34 43.30 30.05
C LEU A 67 -14.48 44.13 29.09
N GLN A 68 -13.78 45.16 29.56
CA GLN A 68 -12.85 45.94 28.73
C GLN A 68 -11.68 45.10 28.21
N VAL A 69 -11.17 44.18 29.01
CA VAL A 69 -10.11 43.25 28.58
C VAL A 69 -10.64 42.26 27.54
N LEU A 70 -11.88 41.77 27.70
CA LEU A 70 -12.55 40.93 26.70
C LEU A 70 -12.74 41.68 25.37
N GLU A 71 -13.21 42.93 25.42
CA GLU A 71 -13.37 43.80 24.25
C GLU A 71 -12.04 44.04 23.55
N LEU A 72 -10.99 44.40 24.30
CA LEU A 72 -9.65 44.61 23.76
C LEU A 72 -9.09 43.35 23.09
N PHE A 73 -9.28 42.17 23.70
CA PHE A 73 -8.84 40.91 23.12
C PHE A 73 -9.60 40.54 21.85
N GLN A 74 -10.91 40.82 21.80
CA GLN A 74 -11.68 40.65 20.58
C GLN A 74 -11.19 41.61 19.49
N GLU A 75 -10.95 42.88 19.80
CA GLU A 75 -10.46 43.90 18.87
C GLU A 75 -9.08 43.53 18.30
N ILE A 76 -8.11 43.17 19.15
CA ILE A 76 -6.76 42.73 18.74
C ILE A 76 -6.84 41.55 17.76
N ILE A 77 -7.76 40.61 17.99
CA ILE A 77 -7.90 39.45 17.13
C ILE A 77 -8.63 39.77 15.84
N VAL A 78 -9.79 40.43 15.91
CA VAL A 78 -10.62 40.70 14.73
C VAL A 78 -9.93 41.66 13.79
N GLU A 79 -9.31 42.72 14.30
CA GLU A 79 -8.69 43.76 13.48
C GLU A 79 -7.23 43.47 13.15
N GLY A 80 -6.45 42.96 14.11
CA GLY A 80 -5.00 42.77 13.96
C GLY A 80 -4.60 41.39 13.46
N CYS A 81 -5.16 40.32 14.03
CA CYS A 81 -4.65 38.96 13.83
C CYS A 81 -5.41 38.18 12.75
N ALA A 82 -6.73 38.35 12.65
CA ALA A 82 -7.61 37.60 11.77
C ALA A 82 -7.22 37.69 10.29
N PRO A 83 -6.91 38.86 9.71
CA PRO A 83 -6.47 38.94 8.30
C PRO A 83 -5.22 38.11 8.01
N VAL A 84 -4.37 37.92 9.02
CA VAL A 84 -3.11 37.18 8.93
C VAL A 84 -3.36 35.68 9.05
N VAL A 85 -4.06 35.23 10.10
CA VAL A 85 -4.25 33.78 10.36
C VAL A 85 -5.32 33.12 9.50
N ARG A 86 -6.24 33.91 8.92
CA ARG A 86 -7.25 33.46 7.92
C ARG A 86 -6.69 33.45 6.49
N ASN A 87 -5.46 33.94 6.30
CA ASN A 87 -4.81 33.95 5.00
C ASN A 87 -4.52 32.53 4.49
N SER A 88 -4.64 32.33 3.18
CA SER A 88 -4.35 31.04 2.54
C SER A 88 -2.87 30.67 2.56
N SER A 89 -1.94 31.61 2.74
CA SER A 89 -0.49 31.38 2.83
C SER A 89 -0.09 30.94 4.26
N PRO A 90 0.21 29.65 4.50
CA PRO A 90 0.45 29.12 5.84
C PRO A 90 1.86 29.37 6.37
N GLU A 91 2.80 29.76 5.51
CA GLU A 91 4.24 29.87 5.82
C GLU A 91 4.70 31.33 5.99
N GLY A 92 3.76 32.29 5.98
CA GLY A 92 4.09 33.71 6.10
C GLY A 92 4.75 34.29 4.85
N HIS A 93 4.65 33.61 3.70
CA HIS A 93 5.03 34.22 2.41
C HIS A 93 4.00 35.26 2.01
N LEU A 94 4.44 36.35 1.38
CA LEU A 94 3.57 37.38 0.79
C LEU A 94 2.46 36.71 -0.05
N PRO A 95 1.19 37.11 0.08
CA PRO A 95 0.10 36.54 -0.71
C PRO A 95 0.40 36.68 -2.21
N MET A 96 0.17 35.62 -2.98
CA MET A 96 0.28 35.62 -4.46
C MET A 96 -0.73 36.57 -5.13
N ASP A 97 -1.77 36.97 -4.41
CA ASP A 97 -2.94 37.71 -4.92
C ASP A 97 -3.05 39.12 -4.31
N LEU A 98 -1.92 39.80 -4.08
CA LEU A 98 -1.99 41.17 -3.57
C LEU A 98 -2.37 42.14 -4.69
N SER A 99 -3.57 42.73 -4.57
CA SER A 99 -3.85 43.99 -5.26
C SER A 99 -2.86 45.06 -4.79
N PRO A 100 -2.48 46.02 -5.65
CA PRO A 100 -1.56 47.10 -5.28
C PRO A 100 -1.95 47.80 -3.96
N ASP A 101 -3.25 48.03 -3.76
CA ASP A 101 -3.83 48.70 -2.59
C ASP A 101 -3.63 47.91 -1.28
N SER A 102 -3.67 46.58 -1.36
CA SER A 102 -3.45 45.69 -0.20
C SER A 102 -1.98 45.68 0.24
N LEU A 103 -1.08 45.86 -0.73
CA LEU A 103 0.36 45.95 -0.52
C LEU A 103 0.75 47.29 0.12
N GLU A 104 0.06 48.35 -0.25
CA GLU A 104 0.21 49.69 0.35
C GLU A 104 -0.32 49.73 1.79
N SER A 105 -1.48 49.13 2.03
CA SER A 105 -2.05 49.02 3.38
C SER A 105 -1.17 48.20 4.33
N LEU A 106 -0.57 47.11 3.84
CA LEU A 106 0.37 46.29 4.61
C LEU A 106 1.69 47.03 4.91
N ARG A 107 2.21 47.80 3.93
CA ARG A 107 3.40 48.65 4.13
C ARG A 107 3.15 49.75 5.15
N ALA A 108 1.99 50.40 5.08
CA ALA A 108 1.58 51.42 6.04
C ALA A 108 1.43 50.82 7.45
N ALA A 109 0.84 49.63 7.58
CA ALA A 109 0.72 48.92 8.85
C ALA A 109 2.09 48.51 9.42
N LEU A 110 3.04 48.06 8.59
CA LEU A 110 4.42 47.76 8.99
C LEU A 110 5.19 49.01 9.44
N GLN A 111 5.03 50.13 8.72
CA GLN A 111 5.64 51.41 9.12
C GLN A 111 5.04 51.95 10.43
N ALA A 112 3.74 51.76 10.65
CA ALA A 112 3.09 52.18 11.89
C ALA A 112 3.46 51.30 13.10
N SER A 113 3.63 49.99 12.89
CA SER A 113 3.94 49.02 13.95
C SER A 113 5.43 48.97 14.34
N LEU A 114 6.34 49.47 13.49
CA LEU A 114 7.76 49.59 13.84
C LEU A 114 8.10 50.76 14.79
N GLY A 115 7.11 51.55 15.19
CA GLY A 115 7.22 52.45 16.33
C GLY A 115 8.11 53.67 16.10
N ASN A 116 7.52 54.85 16.37
CA ASN A 116 8.24 56.10 16.55
C ASN A 116 9.28 55.99 17.68
N GLN A 117 10.51 55.55 17.39
CA GLN A 117 11.68 55.94 18.17
C GLN A 117 12.37 57.10 17.47
N GLN A 118 12.48 58.21 18.20
CA GLN A 118 13.20 59.40 17.77
C GLN A 118 14.67 59.07 17.48
N ARG A 119 14.95 58.83 16.20
CA ARG A 119 15.98 59.56 15.45
C ARG A 119 15.41 59.75 14.06
N GLN A 120 15.31 61.00 13.62
CA GLN A 120 15.20 61.36 12.20
C GLN A 120 16.52 60.99 11.50
N GLU A 121 16.90 59.73 11.54
CA GLU A 121 17.49 59.13 10.37
C GLU A 121 16.28 58.51 9.70
N GLU A 122 15.84 59.13 8.59
CA GLU A 122 15.09 58.38 7.60
C GLU A 122 15.73 56.99 7.56
N ILE A 123 14.93 55.92 7.66
CA ILE A 123 15.35 54.65 7.08
C ILE A 123 15.32 54.90 5.57
N THR A 124 16.23 55.74 5.08
CA THR A 124 16.70 55.71 3.72
C THR A 124 17.32 54.34 3.65
N LEU A 125 16.55 53.39 3.10
CA LEU A 125 17.14 52.19 2.49
C LEU A 125 18.38 52.69 1.76
N SER A 126 19.56 52.29 2.24
CA SER A 126 20.82 52.66 1.59
C SER A 126 20.62 52.43 0.10
N GLN A 127 20.99 53.39 -0.74
CA GLN A 127 20.85 53.28 -2.21
C GLN A 127 21.51 52.01 -2.79
N ASP A 128 22.26 51.26 -1.96
CA ASP A 128 22.92 49.99 -2.24
C ASP A 128 22.16 48.71 -1.82
N CYS A 129 20.93 48.80 -1.29
CA CYS A 129 20.18 47.60 -0.87
C CYS A 129 19.73 46.79 -2.08
N ARG A 130 20.23 45.55 -2.23
CA ARG A 130 19.92 44.72 -3.40
C ARG A 130 18.45 44.27 -3.34
N PRO A 131 17.72 44.17 -4.47
CA PRO A 131 16.33 43.71 -4.48
C PRO A 131 16.10 42.39 -3.71
N GLU A 132 17.10 41.50 -3.72
CA GLU A 132 17.09 40.22 -3.00
C GLU A 132 17.08 40.37 -1.46
N GLU A 133 17.75 41.39 -0.92
CA GLU A 133 17.80 41.67 0.52
C GLU A 133 16.47 42.25 1.01
N LEU A 134 15.82 43.05 0.17
CA LEU A 134 14.51 43.64 0.43
C LEU A 134 13.40 42.57 0.42
N VAL A 135 13.46 41.62 -0.53
CA VAL A 135 12.57 40.44 -0.57
C VAL A 135 12.77 39.56 0.68
N LYS A 136 14.02 39.33 1.10
CA LYS A 136 14.32 38.58 2.33
C LYS A 136 13.78 39.28 3.58
N ALA A 137 13.99 40.59 3.72
CA ALA A 137 13.48 41.36 4.85
C ALA A 137 11.94 41.37 4.91
N GLN A 138 11.28 41.46 3.76
CA GLN A 138 9.81 41.37 3.65
C GLN A 138 9.29 39.99 4.05
N ALA A 139 9.95 38.91 3.59
CA ALA A 139 9.59 37.55 3.96
C ALA A 139 9.76 37.30 5.47
N ILE A 140 10.86 37.76 6.07
CA ILE A 140 11.10 37.67 7.51
C ILE A 140 10.04 38.45 8.30
N SER A 141 9.70 39.66 7.85
CA SER A 141 8.68 40.50 8.50
C SER A 141 7.30 39.85 8.44
N ALA A 142 6.90 39.30 7.28
CA ALA A 142 5.63 38.61 7.11
C ALA A 142 5.54 37.32 7.96
N GLN A 143 6.65 36.57 8.08
CA GLN A 143 6.75 35.44 9.01
C GLN A 143 6.64 35.86 10.47
N MET A 144 7.25 36.97 10.86
CA MET A 144 7.15 37.49 12.24
C MET A 144 5.73 37.97 12.57
N VAL A 145 5.07 38.65 11.64
CA VAL A 145 3.65 39.07 11.80
C VAL A 145 2.75 37.84 11.94
N LEU A 146 2.95 36.80 11.12
CA LEU A 146 2.22 35.54 11.26
C LEU A 146 2.47 34.90 12.63
N LEU A 147 3.73 34.83 13.07
CA LEU A 147 4.13 34.29 14.36
C LEU A 147 3.42 34.99 15.53
N CYS A 148 3.44 36.33 15.53
CA CYS A 148 2.77 37.14 16.54
C CYS A 148 1.25 36.91 16.49
N ALA A 149 0.65 36.99 15.30
CA ALA A 149 -0.80 36.87 15.13
C ALA A 149 -1.33 35.52 15.63
N TRP A 150 -0.71 34.39 15.26
CA TRP A 150 -1.21 33.08 15.71
C TRP A 150 -0.94 32.84 17.20
N ARG A 151 0.15 33.38 17.76
CA ARG A 151 0.40 33.32 19.22
C ARG A 151 -0.61 34.14 19.99
N SER A 152 -0.96 35.34 19.54
CA SER A 152 -2.02 36.14 20.16
C SER A 152 -3.36 35.40 20.14
N VAL A 153 -3.73 34.79 19.01
CA VAL A 153 -4.94 33.96 18.92
C VAL A 153 -4.91 32.79 19.91
N LYS A 154 -3.76 32.12 20.04
CA LYS A 154 -3.55 31.06 21.04
C LYS A 154 -3.79 31.56 22.46
N GLU A 155 -3.09 32.61 22.89
CA GLU A 155 -3.15 33.07 24.29
C GLU A 155 -4.56 33.57 24.66
N VAL A 156 -5.21 34.36 23.80
CA VAL A 156 -6.59 34.81 24.04
C VAL A 156 -7.57 33.65 24.09
N SER A 157 -7.45 32.68 23.17
CA SER A 157 -8.29 31.48 23.18
C SER A 157 -8.14 30.69 24.49
N LEU A 158 -6.92 30.57 25.01
CA LEU A 158 -6.68 29.88 26.29
C LEU A 158 -7.21 30.68 27.48
N ILE A 159 -7.04 32.01 27.48
CA ILE A 159 -7.57 32.90 28.52
C ILE A 159 -9.10 32.83 28.57
N PHE A 160 -9.80 32.91 27.44
CA PHE A 160 -11.26 32.78 27.41
C PHE A 160 -11.72 31.40 27.93
N GLY A 161 -11.02 30.34 27.54
CA GLY A 161 -11.29 28.99 28.04
C GLY A 161 -11.13 28.88 29.56
N GLU A 162 -10.09 29.48 30.11
CA GLU A 162 -9.81 29.49 31.56
C GLU A 162 -10.79 30.38 32.32
N LEU A 163 -11.04 31.60 31.83
CA LEU A 163 -12.00 32.53 32.42
C LEU A 163 -13.37 31.87 32.56
N MET A 164 -13.86 31.23 31.51
CA MET A 164 -15.14 30.52 31.53
C MET A 164 -15.16 29.35 32.53
N HIS A 165 -14.02 28.71 32.77
CA HIS A 165 -13.93 27.62 33.74
C HIS A 165 -13.97 28.11 35.20
N GLN A 166 -13.32 29.24 35.48
CA GLN A 166 -13.15 29.78 36.83
C GLN A 166 -14.31 30.68 37.29
N VAL A 167 -15.00 31.35 36.36
CA VAL A 167 -16.05 32.31 36.71
C VAL A 167 -17.33 31.59 37.19
N PRO A 168 -17.93 32.03 38.32
CA PRO A 168 -19.24 31.55 38.75
C PRO A 168 -20.33 31.96 37.74
N LEU A 169 -20.93 30.97 37.10
CA LEU A 169 -22.08 31.13 36.20
C LEU A 169 -23.37 31.04 37.04
N SER A 170 -23.64 32.06 37.86
CA SER A 170 -24.81 32.10 38.75
C SER A 170 -26.03 32.73 38.08
N TYR A 171 -27.21 32.16 38.35
CA TYR A 171 -28.52 32.65 37.88
C TYR A 171 -29.11 33.76 38.78
N ASN A 172 -28.78 33.77 40.07
CA ASN A 172 -29.49 34.56 41.09
C ASN A 172 -28.63 35.65 41.79
N GLY A 173 -27.51 36.06 41.17
CA GLY A 173 -26.64 37.11 41.71
C GLY A 173 -25.88 37.85 40.60
N PRO A 174 -25.14 38.93 40.93
CA PRO A 174 -24.31 39.64 39.95
C PRO A 174 -23.18 38.71 39.46
N SER A 175 -23.35 38.11 38.27
CA SER A 175 -22.29 37.37 37.59
C SER A 175 -21.34 38.33 36.87
N LEU A 176 -20.05 37.96 36.82
CA LEU A 176 -19.04 38.70 36.06
C LEU A 176 -19.42 38.76 34.58
N LEU A 177 -19.81 37.62 34.02
CA LEU A 177 -20.22 37.48 32.63
C LEU A 177 -21.74 37.36 32.54
N THR A 178 -22.34 38.17 31.68
CA THR A 178 -23.74 38.03 31.28
C THR A 178 -23.89 36.86 30.30
N ILE A 179 -25.13 36.40 30.09
CA ILE A 179 -25.42 35.37 29.07
C ILE A 179 -24.93 35.82 27.70
N LYS A 180 -25.09 37.12 27.37
CA LYS A 180 -24.63 37.69 26.11
C LYS A 180 -23.11 37.59 25.98
N ASP A 181 -22.35 37.92 27.02
CA ASP A 181 -20.88 37.82 26.98
C ASP A 181 -20.43 36.38 26.70
N ILE A 182 -21.14 35.40 27.26
CA ILE A 182 -20.85 33.98 27.03
C ILE A 182 -21.18 33.57 25.59
N GLU A 183 -22.30 34.05 25.04
CA GLU A 183 -22.66 33.85 23.64
C GLU A 183 -21.62 34.50 22.70
N ASP A 184 -21.15 35.71 23.02
CA ASP A 184 -20.14 36.45 22.24
C ASP A 184 -18.78 35.74 22.29
N ILE A 185 -18.36 35.21 23.44
CA ILE A 185 -17.17 34.36 23.57
C ILE A 185 -17.33 33.08 22.73
N GLY A 186 -18.50 32.43 22.78
CA GLY A 186 -18.80 31.26 21.96
C GLY A 186 -18.71 31.56 20.47
N GLN A 187 -19.28 32.69 20.04
CA GLN A 187 -19.22 33.16 18.66
C GLN A 187 -17.81 33.49 18.20
N TYR A 188 -16.97 34.04 19.09
CA TYR A 188 -15.54 34.19 18.85
C TYR A 188 -14.89 32.85 18.49
N PHE A 189 -15.10 31.80 19.29
CA PHE A 189 -14.51 30.48 19.01
C PHE A 189 -15.03 29.87 17.70
N LEU A 190 -16.33 30.02 17.42
CA LEU A 190 -16.89 29.55 16.15
C LEU A 190 -16.27 30.27 14.95
N SER A 191 -16.16 31.60 14.97
CA SER A 191 -15.49 32.36 13.90
C SER A 191 -14.02 31.95 13.76
N GLN A 192 -13.29 31.82 14.88
CA GLN A 192 -11.89 31.38 14.82
C GLN A 192 -11.75 29.98 14.24
N LEU A 193 -12.56 29.01 14.65
CA LEU A 193 -12.45 27.63 14.17
C LEU A 193 -12.97 27.45 12.74
N LEU A 194 -13.97 28.22 12.30
CA LEU A 194 -14.50 28.15 10.93
C LEU A 194 -13.60 28.85 9.92
N GLU A 195 -13.06 30.02 10.25
CA GLU A 195 -12.41 30.90 9.28
C GLU A 195 -10.88 30.84 9.30
N THR A 196 -10.27 30.41 10.41
CA THR A 196 -8.80 30.38 10.54
C THR A 196 -8.18 29.25 9.73
N LYS A 197 -7.14 29.57 8.96
CA LYS A 197 -6.44 28.62 8.11
C LYS A 197 -5.09 28.18 8.68
N HIS A 198 -4.51 28.96 9.58
CA HIS A 198 -3.27 28.61 10.28
C HIS A 198 -3.52 27.50 11.32
N ARG A 199 -2.85 26.37 11.14
CA ARG A 199 -3.06 25.16 11.96
C ARG A 199 -2.83 25.38 13.45
N GLY A 200 -1.73 26.04 13.81
CA GLY A 200 -1.41 26.29 15.21
C GLY A 200 -2.42 27.20 15.91
N ALA A 201 -3.14 28.07 15.18
CA ALA A 201 -4.14 28.95 15.77
C ALA A 201 -5.42 28.17 16.09
N PHE A 202 -6.03 27.51 15.10
CA PHE A 202 -7.27 26.78 15.34
C PHE A 202 -7.11 25.57 16.27
N GLU A 203 -5.94 24.91 16.31
CA GLU A 203 -5.69 23.81 17.26
C GLU A 203 -5.69 24.30 18.72
N GLN A 204 -5.31 25.56 18.98
CA GLN A 204 -5.34 26.14 20.32
C GLN A 204 -6.71 26.73 20.66
N SER A 205 -7.38 27.35 19.69
CA SER A 205 -8.80 27.74 19.83
C SER A 205 -9.67 26.53 20.18
N TYR A 206 -9.38 25.35 19.63
CA TYR A 206 -10.05 24.10 20.00
C TYR A 206 -9.90 23.76 21.49
N VAL A 207 -8.71 23.95 22.07
CA VAL A 207 -8.46 23.67 23.49
C VAL A 207 -9.31 24.58 24.38
N GLY A 208 -9.32 25.89 24.09
CA GLY A 208 -10.16 26.87 24.81
C GLY A 208 -11.65 26.56 24.67
N PHE A 209 -12.11 26.33 23.44
CA PHE A 209 -13.51 25.99 23.15
C PHE A 209 -13.96 24.72 23.87
N GLY A 210 -13.12 23.68 23.92
CA GLY A 210 -13.41 22.45 24.64
C GLY A 210 -13.65 22.65 26.14
N ARG A 211 -12.90 23.55 26.79
CA ARG A 211 -13.11 23.91 28.20
C ARG A 211 -14.47 24.57 28.42
N ILE A 212 -14.86 25.43 27.49
CA ILE A 212 -16.16 26.12 27.52
C ILE A 212 -17.31 25.13 27.36
N CYS A 213 -17.24 24.24 26.36
CA CYS A 213 -18.27 23.21 26.19
C CYS A 213 -18.41 22.36 27.46
N GLN A 214 -17.30 21.88 28.03
CA GLN A 214 -17.30 21.08 29.26
C GLN A 214 -17.96 21.82 30.43
N ARG A 215 -17.70 23.13 30.58
CA ARG A 215 -18.30 23.94 31.63
C ARG A 215 -19.80 24.14 31.42
N LEU A 216 -20.20 24.50 30.21
CA LEU A 216 -21.59 24.83 29.86
C LEU A 216 -22.52 23.63 30.05
N TRP A 217 -22.06 22.41 29.72
CA TRP A 217 -22.84 21.19 29.96
C TRP A 217 -23.23 21.00 31.43
N GLN A 218 -22.45 21.54 32.36
CA GLN A 218 -22.66 21.41 33.81
C GLN A 218 -23.40 22.61 34.42
N CYS A 219 -23.79 23.60 33.61
CA CYS A 219 -24.55 24.74 34.09
C CYS A 219 -25.97 24.33 34.50
N GLU A 220 -26.43 24.85 35.64
CA GLU A 220 -27.82 24.70 36.08
C GLU A 220 -28.78 25.43 35.13
N GLU A 221 -28.35 26.60 34.65
CA GLU A 221 -29.09 27.44 33.72
C GLU A 221 -29.26 26.76 32.35
N GLU A 222 -30.52 26.49 31.98
CA GLU A 222 -30.85 25.72 30.77
C GLU A 222 -30.44 26.44 29.48
N SER A 223 -30.55 27.77 29.44
CA SER A 223 -30.18 28.57 28.26
C SER A 223 -28.69 28.40 27.91
N LEU A 224 -27.81 28.46 28.93
CA LEU A 224 -26.37 28.25 28.79
C LEU A 224 -26.03 26.79 28.49
N ARG A 225 -26.70 25.86 29.18
CA ARG A 225 -26.46 24.42 29.03
C ARG A 225 -26.77 23.90 27.63
N LYS A 226 -27.68 24.54 26.90
CA LYS A 226 -28.03 24.19 25.51
C LYS A 226 -27.11 24.80 24.44
N LEU A 227 -26.26 25.76 24.79
CA LEU A 227 -25.38 26.43 23.82
C LEU A 227 -24.47 25.45 23.04
N PRO A 228 -23.80 24.46 23.67
CA PRO A 228 -22.96 23.52 22.93
C PRO A 228 -23.74 22.75 21.86
N GLU A 229 -24.96 22.29 22.18
CA GLU A 229 -25.84 21.61 21.20
C GLU A 229 -26.27 22.56 20.09
N LYS A 230 -26.62 23.81 20.42
CA LYS A 230 -27.01 24.84 19.45
C LYS A 230 -25.90 25.10 18.43
N TRP A 231 -24.66 25.27 18.90
CA TRP A 231 -23.49 25.49 18.03
C TRP A 231 -23.19 24.27 17.15
N LEU A 232 -23.33 23.06 17.68
CA LEU A 232 -23.21 21.84 16.90
C LEU A 232 -24.24 21.78 15.78
N ILE A 233 -25.51 22.07 16.07
CA ILE A 233 -26.59 22.09 15.07
C ILE A 233 -26.32 23.14 13.99
N GLU A 234 -25.87 24.35 14.38
CA GLU A 234 -25.54 25.42 13.44
C GLU A 234 -24.46 24.97 12.44
N VAL A 235 -23.37 24.37 12.92
CA VAL A 235 -22.29 23.87 12.06
C VAL A 235 -22.76 22.71 11.19
N LEU A 236 -23.57 21.78 11.71
CA LEU A 236 -24.13 20.68 10.92
C LEU A 236 -25.12 21.15 9.84
N ASN A 237 -25.85 22.24 10.07
CA ASN A 237 -26.69 22.86 9.06
C ASN A 237 -25.85 23.55 7.99
N SER A 238 -24.80 24.28 8.39
CA SER A 238 -23.83 24.90 7.49
C SER A 238 -23.17 23.87 6.55
N ILE A 239 -22.81 22.68 7.04
CA ILE A 239 -22.25 21.59 6.20
C ILE A 239 -23.23 21.10 5.13
N GLN A 240 -24.53 21.14 5.41
CA GLN A 240 -25.56 20.70 4.47
C GLN A 240 -25.95 21.81 3.46
N ASP A 241 -25.64 23.06 3.78
CA ASP A 241 -25.92 24.21 2.93
C ASP A 241 -24.78 24.43 1.94
N SER A 242 -25.04 24.09 0.67
CA SER A 242 -24.04 24.28 -0.39
C SER A 242 -23.76 25.75 -0.73
N SER A 243 -24.52 26.70 -0.16
CA SER A 243 -24.29 28.15 -0.34
C SER A 243 -23.36 28.76 0.72
N ASP A 244 -23.05 28.05 1.81
CA ASP A 244 -22.17 28.56 2.86
C ASP A 244 -20.70 28.51 2.43
N THR A 245 -20.15 29.68 2.11
CA THR A 245 -18.76 29.83 1.63
C THR A 245 -17.72 29.89 2.74
N ARG A 246 -18.14 29.90 4.02
CA ARG A 246 -17.22 29.92 5.16
C ARG A 246 -16.48 28.61 5.32
N LEU A 247 -17.06 27.51 4.86
CA LEU A 247 -16.48 26.18 4.98
C LEU A 247 -15.42 25.95 3.92
N CYS A 248 -14.24 25.51 4.37
CA CYS A 248 -13.13 25.20 3.48
C CYS A 248 -13.03 23.69 3.28
N SER A 249 -13.50 23.15 2.16
CA SER A 249 -13.33 21.72 1.85
C SER A 249 -11.85 21.37 1.60
N THR A 250 -11.09 22.32 1.03
CA THR A 250 -9.62 22.26 0.94
C THR A 250 -8.98 22.37 2.34
N ARG A 251 -7.79 21.79 2.55
CA ARG A 251 -7.18 21.61 3.89
C ARG A 251 -8.01 20.79 4.90
N ARG A 252 -8.65 19.71 4.45
CA ARG A 252 -9.27 18.70 5.35
C ARG A 252 -10.33 19.30 6.28
N SER A 253 -11.13 20.23 5.77
CA SER A 253 -12.24 20.85 6.51
C SER A 253 -11.82 21.83 7.62
N ALA A 254 -10.57 22.30 7.63
CA ALA A 254 -10.05 23.31 8.56
C ALA A 254 -10.40 23.01 10.04
N GLY A 255 -10.97 23.97 10.77
CA GLY A 255 -11.35 23.79 12.18
C GLY A 255 -12.74 23.17 12.40
N VAL A 256 -13.51 22.85 11.35
CA VAL A 256 -14.85 22.24 11.48
C VAL A 256 -14.82 20.92 12.27
N PRO A 257 -13.91 19.97 11.99
CA PRO A 257 -13.83 18.74 12.78
C PRO A 257 -13.55 19.02 14.26
N PHE A 258 -12.79 20.07 14.57
CA PHE A 258 -12.44 20.45 15.94
C PHE A 258 -13.65 21.00 16.71
N ILE A 259 -14.52 21.80 16.08
CA ILE A 259 -15.76 22.28 16.72
C ILE A 259 -16.63 21.10 17.14
N ILE A 260 -16.93 20.21 16.17
CA ILE A 260 -17.78 19.06 16.39
C ILE A 260 -17.15 18.13 17.44
N GLN A 261 -15.85 17.86 17.33
CA GLN A 261 -15.14 17.02 18.29
C GLN A 261 -15.15 17.64 19.70
N ALA A 262 -15.00 18.95 19.88
CA ALA A 262 -15.02 19.61 21.19
C ALA A 262 -16.37 19.43 21.88
N VAL A 263 -17.47 19.68 21.16
CA VAL A 263 -18.82 19.52 21.70
C VAL A 263 -19.10 18.06 22.06
N LEU A 264 -18.83 17.13 21.13
CA LEU A 264 -19.17 15.73 21.33
C LEU A 264 -18.30 15.04 22.38
N SER A 265 -17.01 15.36 22.46
CA SER A 265 -16.10 14.75 23.46
C SER A 265 -16.27 15.31 24.86
N SER A 266 -16.97 16.44 25.02
CA SER A 266 -17.30 17.04 26.31
C SER A 266 -18.73 16.73 26.78
N GLU A 267 -19.57 16.12 25.93
CA GLU A 267 -20.94 15.73 26.27
C GLU A 267 -20.96 14.79 27.50
N PRO A 268 -21.75 15.09 28.55
CA PRO A 268 -21.82 14.23 29.72
C PRO A 268 -22.43 12.85 29.41
N ASN A 269 -21.77 11.78 29.84
CA ASN A 269 -22.23 10.39 29.66
C ASN A 269 -23.64 10.13 30.20
N VAL A 270 -24.06 10.87 31.25
CA VAL A 270 -25.40 10.77 31.87
C VAL A 270 -26.53 11.09 30.88
N TRP A 271 -26.26 11.78 29.78
CA TRP A 271 -27.24 12.11 28.75
C TRP A 271 -27.25 11.10 27.59
N GLY A 272 -26.52 10.00 27.71
CA GLY A 272 -26.60 8.87 26.79
C GLY A 272 -26.02 9.16 25.40
N ALA A 273 -25.10 10.13 25.29
CA ALA A 273 -24.42 10.52 24.05
C ALA A 273 -25.41 10.86 22.91
N ALA A 274 -26.47 11.62 23.22
CA ALA A 274 -27.53 11.95 22.29
C ALA A 274 -27.02 12.83 21.13
N CYS A 275 -26.17 13.82 21.42
CA CYS A 275 -25.58 14.68 20.39
C CYS A 275 -24.66 13.86 19.48
N LEU A 276 -23.85 12.97 20.06
CA LEU A 276 -22.98 12.07 19.29
C LEU A 276 -23.80 11.16 18.37
N LYS A 277 -24.85 10.51 18.88
CA LYS A 277 -25.72 9.62 18.08
C LYS A 277 -26.33 10.34 16.89
N ARG A 278 -26.95 11.52 17.12
CA ARG A 278 -27.56 12.33 16.06
C ARG A 278 -26.53 12.76 15.01
N THR A 279 -25.35 13.18 15.47
CA THR A 279 -24.26 13.62 14.59
C THR A 279 -23.72 12.46 13.76
N MET A 280 -23.46 11.30 14.35
CA MET A 280 -22.97 10.12 13.63
C MET A 280 -23.97 9.66 12.56
N THR A 281 -25.27 9.63 12.88
CA THR A 281 -26.32 9.29 11.91
C THR A 281 -26.32 10.26 10.72
N LEU A 282 -26.25 11.57 10.97
CA LEU A 282 -26.21 12.58 9.90
C LEU A 282 -24.94 12.46 9.07
N LEU A 283 -23.76 12.40 9.68
CA LEU A 283 -22.49 12.34 8.95
C LEU A 283 -22.38 11.06 8.12
N LEU A 284 -22.83 9.91 8.63
CA LEU A 284 -22.85 8.66 7.87
C LEU A 284 -23.84 8.71 6.70
N LYS A 285 -24.98 9.39 6.87
CA LYS A 285 -25.93 9.68 5.79
C LYS A 285 -25.25 10.46 4.66
N LEU A 286 -24.63 11.60 5.00
CA LEU A 286 -23.89 12.44 4.06
C LEU A 286 -22.74 11.68 3.37
N ALA A 287 -22.08 10.77 4.09
CA ALA A 287 -20.96 9.99 3.59
C ALA A 287 -21.35 8.79 2.70
N SER A 288 -22.62 8.35 2.75
CA SER A 288 -23.06 7.08 2.14
C SER A 288 -24.10 7.21 1.04
N GLU A 289 -24.96 8.24 1.08
CA GLU A 289 -26.03 8.41 0.10
C GLU A 289 -25.49 8.96 -1.23
N SER A 290 -25.98 8.41 -2.35
CA SER A 290 -25.54 8.77 -3.70
C SER A 290 -25.80 10.23 -4.05
N GLN A 291 -26.83 10.85 -3.47
CA GLN A 291 -27.16 12.26 -3.70
C GLN A 291 -26.07 13.25 -3.29
N TYR A 292 -25.13 12.82 -2.43
CA TYR A 292 -24.00 13.64 -1.99
C TYR A 292 -22.67 13.27 -2.67
N GLU A 293 -22.65 12.35 -3.65
CA GLU A 293 -21.45 12.01 -4.43
C GLU A 293 -20.81 13.25 -5.06
N GLY A 294 -19.50 13.41 -4.88
CA GLY A 294 -18.75 14.57 -5.37
C GLY A 294 -19.03 15.91 -4.66
N SER A 295 -19.92 15.96 -3.67
CA SER A 295 -20.24 17.20 -2.94
C SER A 295 -19.22 17.55 -1.86
N ASP A 296 -19.07 18.85 -1.56
CA ASP A 296 -18.25 19.31 -0.44
C ASP A 296 -18.78 18.77 0.91
N ALA A 297 -20.10 18.69 1.07
CA ALA A 297 -20.74 18.14 2.28
C ALA A 297 -20.25 16.72 2.59
N ARG A 298 -20.09 15.87 1.56
CA ARG A 298 -19.56 14.51 1.70
C ARG A 298 -18.08 14.49 2.09
N ILE A 299 -17.28 15.39 1.51
CA ILE A 299 -15.86 15.56 1.86
C ILE A 299 -15.73 16.00 3.33
N HIS A 300 -16.55 16.97 3.76
CA HIS A 300 -16.63 17.40 5.15
C HIS A 300 -17.01 16.24 6.08
N ALA A 301 -18.04 15.46 5.72
CA ALA A 301 -18.45 14.30 6.49
C ALA A 301 -17.31 13.29 6.68
N PHE A 302 -16.55 12.95 5.64
CA PHE A 302 -15.40 12.06 5.75
C PHE A 302 -14.31 12.59 6.70
N ASN A 303 -13.97 13.87 6.62
CA ASN A 303 -12.93 14.47 7.47
C ASN A 303 -13.39 14.61 8.94
N ILE A 304 -14.66 14.89 9.18
CA ILE A 304 -15.24 14.95 10.53
C ILE A 304 -15.27 13.54 11.12
N LEU A 305 -15.84 12.56 10.42
CA LEU A 305 -15.86 11.15 10.83
C LEU A 305 -14.44 10.67 11.15
N ARG A 306 -13.45 11.00 10.32
CA ARG A 306 -12.05 10.67 10.55
C ARG A 306 -11.56 11.18 11.91
N SER A 307 -11.91 12.42 12.26
CA SER A 307 -11.48 13.03 13.53
C SER A 307 -12.18 12.38 14.72
N LEU A 308 -13.48 12.10 14.60
CA LEU A 308 -14.26 11.42 15.63
C LEU A 308 -13.75 9.99 15.89
N TYR A 309 -13.47 9.20 14.85
CA TYR A 309 -12.93 7.84 15.00
C TYR A 309 -11.52 7.79 15.62
N ARG A 310 -10.77 8.89 15.56
CA ARG A 310 -9.45 9.01 16.21
C ARG A 310 -9.55 9.47 17.67
N ASP A 311 -10.67 10.04 18.08
CA ASP A 311 -10.84 10.50 19.45
C ASP A 311 -11.07 9.32 20.41
N THR A 312 -10.10 9.09 21.27
CA THR A 312 -10.15 8.00 22.26
C THR A 312 -11.26 8.19 23.30
N ARG A 313 -11.69 9.42 23.58
CA ARG A 313 -12.74 9.74 24.59
C ARG A 313 -14.13 9.30 24.13
N LEU A 314 -14.37 9.25 22.82
CA LEU A 314 -15.66 8.82 22.24
C LEU A 314 -15.78 7.29 22.15
N GLY A 315 -14.79 6.57 22.66
CA GLY A 315 -14.46 5.24 22.17
C GLY A 315 -15.58 4.20 22.27
N ASP A 316 -16.27 4.15 23.40
CA ASP A 316 -17.31 3.16 23.69
C ASP A 316 -18.59 3.41 22.90
N HIS A 317 -18.88 4.67 22.59
CA HIS A 317 -20.08 5.05 21.84
C HIS A 317 -19.86 5.01 20.33
N ILE A 318 -18.65 5.31 19.87
CA ILE A 318 -18.36 5.37 18.42
C ILE A 318 -18.20 3.99 17.78
N ILE A 319 -17.95 2.95 18.58
CA ILE A 319 -17.69 1.58 18.08
C ILE A 319 -18.84 1.01 17.25
N LEU A 320 -20.09 1.40 17.58
CA LEU A 320 -21.31 0.96 16.91
C LEU A 320 -21.40 1.43 15.46
N TYR A 321 -20.68 2.51 15.11
CA TYR A 321 -20.72 3.15 13.80
C TYR A 321 -19.56 2.74 12.88
N VAL A 322 -18.55 2.04 13.42
CA VAL A 322 -17.31 1.72 12.70
C VAL A 322 -17.57 0.93 11.41
N SER A 323 -18.49 -0.04 11.44
CA SER A 323 -18.84 -0.83 10.25
C SER A 323 -19.36 0.07 9.12
N ASP A 324 -20.26 0.99 9.43
CA ASP A 324 -20.81 1.92 8.42
C ASP A 324 -19.77 2.95 7.96
N GLY A 325 -18.89 3.39 8.85
CA GLY A 325 -17.74 4.21 8.49
C GLY A 325 -16.83 3.52 7.47
N VAL A 326 -16.55 2.22 7.64
CA VAL A 326 -15.74 1.44 6.69
C VAL A 326 -16.46 1.31 5.35
N LYS A 327 -17.75 0.98 5.35
CA LYS A 327 -18.55 0.89 4.12
C LYS A 327 -18.54 2.21 3.35
N ALA A 328 -18.74 3.33 4.05
CA ALA A 328 -18.73 4.66 3.46
C ALA A 328 -17.35 5.03 2.88
N ALA A 329 -16.27 4.73 3.61
CA ALA A 329 -14.90 4.99 3.15
C ALA A 329 -14.54 4.16 1.91
N LEU A 330 -14.90 2.87 1.87
CA LEU A 330 -14.65 2.00 0.72
C LEU A 330 -15.43 2.44 -0.53
N ARG A 331 -16.68 2.89 -0.36
CA ARG A 331 -17.47 3.49 -1.45
C ARG A 331 -16.86 4.80 -1.94
N GLY A 332 -16.48 5.70 -1.02
CA GLY A 332 -15.84 6.97 -1.38
C GLY A 332 -14.49 6.81 -2.11
N TYR A 333 -13.78 5.71 -1.85
CA TYR A 333 -12.55 5.37 -2.57
C TYR A 333 -12.78 5.10 -4.07
N LYS A 334 -14.00 4.70 -4.46
CA LYS A 334 -14.42 4.51 -5.87
C LYS A 334 -14.83 5.81 -6.57
N SER A 335 -14.91 6.94 -5.86
CA SER A 335 -15.37 8.21 -6.44
C SER A 335 -14.47 8.66 -7.59
N ASN A 336 -15.06 9.30 -8.59
CA ASN A 336 -14.30 9.95 -9.68
C ASN A 336 -13.62 11.23 -9.21
N ALA A 337 -14.11 11.86 -8.14
CA ALA A 337 -13.56 13.09 -7.59
C ALA A 337 -12.32 12.81 -6.72
N TRP A 338 -11.18 13.39 -7.08
CA TRP A 338 -9.92 13.18 -6.35
C TRP A 338 -10.01 13.60 -4.88
N ALA A 339 -10.66 14.74 -4.59
CA ALA A 339 -10.79 15.25 -3.23
C ALA A 339 -11.60 14.30 -2.33
N GLU A 340 -12.66 13.71 -2.87
CA GLU A 340 -13.47 12.71 -2.17
C GLU A 340 -12.66 11.42 -1.92
N ARG A 341 -11.98 10.88 -2.93
CA ARG A 341 -11.10 9.72 -2.77
C ARG A 341 -10.04 9.94 -1.68
N ASN A 342 -9.42 11.12 -1.66
CA ASN A 342 -8.42 11.48 -0.65
C ASN A 342 -9.03 11.54 0.76
N ALA A 343 -10.18 12.19 0.94
CA ALA A 343 -10.87 12.24 2.22
C ALA A 343 -11.29 10.84 2.71
N ALA A 344 -11.83 10.00 1.80
CA ALA A 344 -12.20 8.62 2.07
C ALA A 344 -10.99 7.74 2.45
N SER A 345 -9.86 7.90 1.75
CA SER A 345 -8.59 7.22 2.06
C SER A 345 -8.09 7.54 3.47
N LEU A 346 -8.16 8.82 3.84
CA LEU A 346 -7.78 9.31 5.15
C LEU A 346 -8.74 8.77 6.24
N LEU A 347 -10.05 8.75 5.98
CA LEU A 347 -11.01 8.11 6.89
C LEU A 347 -10.68 6.62 7.08
N PHE A 348 -10.48 5.89 5.98
CA PHE A 348 -10.16 4.47 6.00
C PHE A 348 -8.92 4.16 6.85
N ALA A 349 -7.82 4.90 6.66
CA ALA A 349 -6.60 4.70 7.45
C ALA A 349 -6.82 4.86 8.96
N SER A 350 -7.71 5.78 9.35
CA SER A 350 -8.05 6.01 10.76
C SER A 350 -8.93 4.90 11.32
N LEU A 351 -9.88 4.41 10.53
CA LEU A 351 -10.71 3.24 10.87
C LEU A 351 -9.88 1.97 11.00
N VAL A 352 -8.92 1.72 10.11
CA VAL A 352 -8.00 0.57 10.21
C VAL A 352 -7.23 0.61 11.53
N THR A 353 -6.70 1.77 11.91
CA THR A 353 -6.01 1.94 13.19
C THR A 353 -6.96 1.74 14.38
N ARG A 354 -8.22 2.18 14.26
CA ARG A 354 -9.25 2.02 15.30
C ARG A 354 -9.68 0.56 15.46
N MET A 355 -9.79 -0.19 14.37
CA MET A 355 -10.21 -1.60 14.38
C MET A 355 -9.08 -2.54 14.78
N LEU A 356 -7.87 -2.35 14.22
CA LEU A 356 -6.74 -3.27 14.37
C LEU A 356 -5.73 -2.85 15.46
N GLY A 357 -5.82 -1.62 15.95
CA GLY A 357 -4.87 -1.05 16.91
C GLY A 357 -3.68 -0.35 16.28
N VAL A 358 -2.80 0.17 17.14
CA VAL A 358 -1.57 0.88 16.75
C VAL A 358 -0.56 -0.13 16.18
N LYS A 359 0.16 0.29 15.13
CA LYS A 359 1.21 -0.51 14.49
C LYS A 359 2.34 -0.79 15.49
N GLN A 360 2.73 -2.05 15.61
CA GLN A 360 3.90 -2.49 16.39
C GLN A 360 5.19 -2.37 15.58
N THR A 361 5.11 -2.51 14.25
CA THR A 361 6.24 -2.38 13.31
C THR A 361 5.94 -1.38 12.21
N GLN A 362 6.99 -0.81 11.58
CA GLN A 362 6.82 0.08 10.43
C GLN A 362 6.23 -0.62 9.19
N ASP A 363 6.49 -1.92 9.04
CA ASP A 363 5.89 -2.73 7.98
C ASP A 363 4.42 -3.05 8.31
N ASP A 364 3.51 -2.54 7.47
CA ASP A 364 2.06 -2.68 7.61
C ASP A 364 1.57 -4.12 7.44
N LEU A 365 2.31 -4.95 6.70
CA LEU A 365 1.95 -6.32 6.37
C LEU A 365 2.61 -7.34 7.32
N SER A 366 3.38 -6.88 8.30
CA SER A 366 3.98 -7.75 9.31
C SER A 366 2.91 -8.53 10.07
N ARG A 367 3.17 -9.82 10.36
CA ARG A 367 2.32 -10.65 11.22
C ARG A 367 2.08 -10.03 12.60
N LYS A 368 3.01 -9.20 13.11
CA LYS A 368 2.84 -8.48 14.39
C LYS A 368 1.76 -7.39 14.33
N ASN A 369 1.44 -6.91 13.14
CA ASN A 369 0.39 -5.92 12.88
C ASN A 369 -0.94 -6.57 12.42
N ALA A 370 -1.03 -7.89 12.40
CA ALA A 370 -2.21 -8.64 11.99
C ALA A 370 -3.15 -8.95 13.18
N MET A 371 -4.44 -9.15 12.87
CA MET A 371 -5.48 -9.53 13.83
C MET A 371 -6.13 -10.84 13.41
N SER A 372 -6.67 -11.62 14.36
CA SER A 372 -7.50 -12.79 14.03
C SER A 372 -8.76 -12.39 13.27
N ALA A 373 -9.00 -13.00 12.11
CA ALA A 373 -10.21 -12.80 11.31
C ALA A 373 -11.49 -13.12 12.10
N LEU A 374 -11.47 -14.19 12.92
CA LEU A 374 -12.59 -14.55 13.79
C LEU A 374 -12.93 -13.44 14.79
N VAL A 375 -11.91 -12.85 15.44
CA VAL A 375 -12.11 -11.73 16.39
C VAL A 375 -12.64 -10.50 15.66
N PHE A 376 -12.08 -10.20 14.48
CA PHE A 376 -12.48 -9.07 13.66
C PHE A 376 -13.95 -9.16 13.24
N PHE A 377 -14.37 -10.27 12.62
CA PHE A 377 -15.74 -10.44 12.14
C PHE A 377 -16.75 -10.69 13.26
N ARG A 378 -16.33 -11.19 14.43
CA ARG A 378 -17.21 -11.21 15.61
C ARG A 378 -17.52 -9.80 16.10
N ARG A 379 -16.57 -8.87 15.99
CA ARG A 379 -16.75 -7.46 16.37
C ARG A 379 -17.49 -6.66 15.31
N TYR A 380 -17.28 -6.98 14.03
CA TYR A 380 -17.85 -6.26 12.87
C TYR A 380 -18.50 -7.23 11.87
N PRO A 381 -19.60 -7.92 12.25
CA PRO A 381 -20.17 -9.01 11.47
C PRO A 381 -20.64 -8.59 10.08
N GLU A 382 -21.20 -7.39 9.95
CA GLU A 382 -21.71 -6.87 8.67
C GLU A 382 -20.62 -6.61 7.62
N LEU A 383 -19.36 -6.46 8.05
CA LEU A 383 -18.25 -6.24 7.13
C LEU A 383 -17.89 -7.50 6.33
N PHE A 384 -18.22 -8.69 6.80
CA PHE A 384 -17.87 -9.92 6.10
C PHE A 384 -18.48 -9.98 4.69
N ASN A 385 -19.81 -9.92 4.60
CA ASN A 385 -20.53 -9.96 3.32
C ASN A 385 -20.22 -8.73 2.47
N PHE A 386 -20.07 -7.56 3.09
CA PHE A 386 -19.73 -6.33 2.38
C PHE A 386 -18.37 -6.43 1.69
N LEU A 387 -17.31 -6.78 2.43
CA LEU A 387 -15.96 -6.93 1.87
C LEU A 387 -15.90 -8.04 0.82
N LYS A 388 -16.66 -9.13 1.02
CA LYS A 388 -16.73 -10.22 0.05
C LYS A 388 -17.34 -9.75 -1.28
N ASN A 389 -18.48 -9.07 -1.22
CA ASN A 389 -19.14 -8.55 -2.43
C ASN A 389 -18.26 -7.53 -3.16
N GLU A 390 -17.59 -6.65 -2.41
CA GLU A 390 -16.63 -5.67 -2.95
C GLU A 390 -15.47 -6.36 -3.68
N LEU A 391 -14.91 -7.41 -3.08
CA LEU A 391 -13.81 -8.17 -3.65
C LEU A 391 -14.25 -8.99 -4.86
N ASP A 392 -15.38 -9.69 -4.78
CA ASP A 392 -15.92 -10.50 -5.89
C ASP A 392 -16.23 -9.62 -7.11
N ALA A 393 -16.83 -8.43 -6.91
CA ALA A 393 -17.09 -7.47 -7.98
C ALA A 393 -15.79 -6.99 -8.63
N GLY A 394 -14.82 -6.52 -7.85
CA GLY A 394 -13.55 -6.04 -8.42
C GLY A 394 -12.71 -7.16 -9.03
N ALA A 395 -12.80 -8.40 -8.54
CA ALA A 395 -12.17 -9.56 -9.15
C ALA A 395 -12.73 -9.86 -10.54
N ALA A 396 -14.06 -9.77 -10.72
CA ALA A 396 -14.68 -9.91 -12.04
C ALA A 396 -14.18 -8.85 -13.03
N GLU A 397 -14.04 -7.60 -12.57
CA GLU A 397 -13.49 -6.53 -13.40
C GLU A 397 -12.01 -6.75 -13.77
N ILE A 398 -11.19 -7.26 -12.86
CA ILE A 398 -9.78 -7.63 -13.13
C ILE A 398 -9.72 -8.75 -14.18
N LYS A 399 -10.61 -9.74 -14.09
CA LYS A 399 -10.70 -10.83 -15.07
C LYS A 399 -11.01 -10.31 -16.48
N GLU A 400 -11.79 -9.24 -16.57
CA GLU A 400 -12.09 -8.52 -17.82
C GLU A 400 -10.98 -7.54 -18.25
N GLY A 401 -9.84 -7.52 -17.54
CA GLY A 401 -8.68 -6.68 -17.89
C GLY A 401 -8.77 -5.23 -17.42
N ARG A 402 -9.75 -4.87 -16.56
CA ARG A 402 -9.89 -3.49 -16.06
C ARG A 402 -8.93 -3.19 -14.90
N LEU A 403 -8.55 -1.91 -14.81
CA LEU A 403 -7.82 -1.37 -13.66
C LEU A 403 -8.80 -1.10 -12.52
N VAL A 404 -8.59 -1.75 -11.36
CA VAL A 404 -9.44 -1.59 -10.18
C VAL A 404 -8.63 -1.15 -8.93
N PRO A 405 -7.97 0.03 -8.92
CA PRO A 405 -7.20 0.48 -7.76
C PRO A 405 -8.05 0.60 -6.49
N ALA A 406 -9.37 0.73 -6.63
CA ALA A 406 -10.29 0.84 -5.51
C ALA A 406 -10.41 -0.43 -4.66
N LEU A 407 -9.87 -1.57 -5.11
CA LEU A 407 -9.73 -2.78 -4.29
C LEU A 407 -8.59 -2.70 -3.27
N PHE A 408 -7.67 -1.74 -3.41
CA PHE A 408 -6.50 -1.62 -2.54
C PHE A 408 -6.86 -1.60 -1.05
N PRO A 409 -7.82 -0.78 -0.57
CA PRO A 409 -8.15 -0.73 0.84
C PRO A 409 -8.81 -2.02 1.34
N THR A 410 -9.66 -2.65 0.52
CA THR A 410 -10.30 -3.95 0.83
C THR A 410 -9.25 -5.04 1.02
N LEU A 411 -8.30 -5.15 0.06
CA LEU A 411 -7.19 -6.10 0.15
C LEU A 411 -6.24 -5.78 1.31
N LEU A 412 -5.97 -4.51 1.60
CA LEU A 412 -5.12 -4.10 2.72
C LEU A 412 -5.70 -4.54 4.06
N LEU A 413 -7.03 -4.43 4.22
CA LEU A 413 -7.70 -4.93 5.41
C LEU A 413 -7.57 -6.45 5.52
N LEU A 414 -7.87 -7.18 4.45
CA LEU A 414 -7.79 -8.65 4.40
C LEU A 414 -6.37 -9.17 4.62
N ALA A 415 -5.34 -8.52 4.05
CA ALA A 415 -3.94 -8.89 4.20
C ALA A 415 -3.44 -8.76 5.65
N ARG A 416 -4.15 -7.99 6.49
CA ARG A 416 -3.87 -7.83 7.92
C ARG A 416 -4.78 -8.71 8.80
N LEU A 417 -5.56 -9.60 8.21
CA LEU A 417 -6.32 -10.62 8.94
C LEU A 417 -5.62 -11.97 8.82
N ALA A 418 -5.42 -12.63 9.96
CA ALA A 418 -4.92 -13.99 10.05
C ALA A 418 -6.09 -14.95 10.34
N PRO A 419 -6.18 -16.11 9.66
CA PRO A 419 -7.20 -17.10 9.95
C PRO A 419 -7.00 -17.66 11.35
N ALA A 420 -8.10 -17.98 12.04
CA ALA A 420 -8.00 -18.61 13.35
C ALA A 420 -7.63 -20.10 13.22
N PRO A 421 -6.83 -20.69 14.14
CA PRO A 421 -6.38 -22.09 14.08
C PRO A 421 -7.49 -23.16 14.03
N LEU A 422 -8.75 -22.79 14.28
CA LEU A 422 -9.93 -23.68 14.34
C LEU A 422 -11.08 -23.21 13.42
N GLU A 423 -10.79 -22.36 12.42
CA GLU A 423 -11.78 -21.89 11.46
C GLU A 423 -12.56 -23.05 10.81
N GLY A 424 -13.91 -22.92 10.77
CA GLY A 424 -14.81 -23.93 10.19
C GLY A 424 -15.40 -24.95 11.16
N ARG A 425 -14.89 -25.08 12.40
CA ARG A 425 -15.51 -25.97 13.42
C ARG A 425 -16.52 -25.26 14.34
N THR A 426 -16.42 -23.95 14.51
CA THR A 426 -17.22 -23.17 15.49
C THR A 426 -17.91 -21.94 14.91
N SER A 427 -17.70 -21.59 13.64
CA SER A 427 -18.27 -20.39 13.00
C SER A 427 -18.67 -20.65 11.55
N ALA A 428 -19.83 -20.14 11.13
CA ALA A 428 -20.31 -20.17 9.74
C ALA A 428 -19.49 -19.29 8.77
N VAL A 429 -18.55 -18.50 9.32
CA VAL A 429 -17.74 -17.52 8.63
C VAL A 429 -16.35 -18.14 8.38
N SER A 430 -15.99 -18.36 7.12
CA SER A 430 -14.69 -18.92 6.73
C SER A 430 -13.95 -17.99 5.79
N MET A 431 -12.70 -17.67 6.13
CA MET A 431 -11.81 -16.88 5.26
C MET A 431 -11.55 -17.56 3.90
N ALA A 432 -11.73 -18.88 3.81
CA ALA A 432 -11.60 -19.62 2.56
C ALA A 432 -12.56 -19.13 1.47
N SER A 433 -13.71 -18.54 1.84
CA SER A 433 -14.69 -17.99 0.89
C SER A 433 -14.20 -16.75 0.12
N PHE A 434 -13.15 -16.07 0.59
CA PHE A 434 -12.52 -14.96 -0.12
C PHE A 434 -11.50 -15.45 -1.15
N ARG A 435 -10.97 -16.67 -0.98
CA ARG A 435 -9.82 -17.19 -1.76
C ARG A 435 -10.00 -17.05 -3.28
N PRO A 436 -11.13 -17.40 -3.91
CA PRO A 436 -11.27 -17.29 -5.36
C PRO A 436 -11.06 -15.86 -5.87
N ALA A 437 -11.65 -14.87 -5.19
CA ALA A 437 -11.51 -13.48 -5.57
C ALA A 437 -10.12 -12.90 -5.25
N ILE A 438 -9.47 -13.33 -4.16
CA ILE A 438 -8.09 -12.93 -3.87
C ILE A 438 -7.12 -13.51 -4.92
N LEU A 439 -7.30 -14.77 -5.34
CA LEU A 439 -6.52 -15.37 -6.42
C LEU A 439 -6.63 -14.56 -7.71
N GLN A 440 -7.84 -14.15 -8.08
CA GLN A 440 -8.06 -13.27 -9.23
C GLN A 440 -7.42 -11.89 -9.05
N CYS A 441 -7.42 -11.33 -7.83
CA CYS A 441 -6.72 -10.07 -7.56
C CYS A 441 -5.19 -10.19 -7.72
N ALA A 442 -4.62 -11.36 -7.42
CA ALA A 442 -3.19 -11.62 -7.57
C ALA A 442 -2.74 -11.68 -9.05
N THR A 443 -3.66 -11.80 -10.01
CA THR A 443 -3.36 -11.70 -11.44
C THR A 443 -3.40 -10.26 -11.99
N SER A 444 -3.84 -9.29 -11.18
CA SER A 444 -3.97 -7.89 -11.59
C SER A 444 -2.68 -7.31 -12.19
N CYS A 445 -2.80 -6.43 -13.18
CA CYS A 445 -1.67 -5.67 -13.72
C CYS A 445 -1.09 -4.65 -12.71
N VAL A 446 -1.82 -4.30 -11.63
CA VAL A 446 -1.35 -3.37 -10.59
C VAL A 446 -0.50 -4.09 -9.52
N LEU A 447 0.80 -3.74 -9.44
CA LEU A 447 1.76 -4.37 -8.50
C LEU A 447 1.33 -4.33 -7.03
N GLN A 448 0.80 -3.19 -6.59
CA GLN A 448 0.38 -3.02 -5.20
C GLN A 448 -0.79 -3.95 -4.84
N LEU A 449 -1.75 -4.15 -5.75
CA LEU A 449 -2.86 -5.09 -5.52
C LEU A 449 -2.33 -6.53 -5.43
N ARG A 450 -1.40 -6.92 -6.30
CA ARG A 450 -0.78 -8.25 -6.23
C ARG A 450 -0.04 -8.49 -4.93
N THR A 451 0.68 -7.47 -4.46
CA THR A 451 1.42 -7.54 -3.20
C THR A 451 0.48 -7.76 -2.03
N LEU A 452 -0.65 -7.04 -1.96
CA LEU A 452 -1.64 -7.26 -0.90
C LEU A 452 -2.35 -8.60 -1.05
N ALA A 453 -2.70 -8.99 -2.28
CA ALA A 453 -3.33 -10.27 -2.56
C ALA A 453 -2.44 -11.45 -2.17
N SER A 454 -1.12 -11.39 -2.44
CA SER A 454 -0.19 -12.45 -2.02
C SER A 454 -0.14 -12.59 -0.50
N HIS A 455 -0.06 -11.48 0.24
CA HIS A 455 -0.08 -11.50 1.70
C HIS A 455 -1.41 -12.07 2.25
N ALA A 456 -2.54 -11.70 1.65
CA ALA A 456 -3.84 -12.22 2.01
C ALA A 456 -4.02 -13.72 1.64
N LEU A 457 -3.32 -14.22 0.62
CA LEU A 457 -3.38 -15.63 0.19
C LEU A 457 -2.54 -16.56 1.06
N VAL A 458 -1.36 -16.11 1.52
CA VAL A 458 -0.42 -16.95 2.30
C VAL A 458 -1.11 -17.80 3.36
N PRO A 459 -1.99 -17.24 4.22
CA PRO A 459 -2.61 -18.05 5.26
C PRO A 459 -3.85 -18.85 4.80
N LEU A 460 -4.32 -18.66 3.56
CA LEU A 460 -5.49 -19.33 2.97
C LEU A 460 -5.15 -20.52 2.08
N VAL A 461 -3.85 -20.75 1.84
CA VAL A 461 -3.35 -21.82 1.00
C VAL A 461 -2.70 -22.87 1.90
N ALA A 462 -3.22 -24.10 1.87
CA ALA A 462 -2.58 -25.21 2.57
C ALA A 462 -1.24 -25.55 1.90
N PRO A 463 -0.23 -26.06 2.63
CA PRO A 463 1.06 -26.45 2.04
C PRO A 463 0.91 -27.39 0.84
N SER A 464 -0.02 -28.33 0.90
CA SER A 464 -0.32 -29.27 -0.20
C SER A 464 -0.91 -28.63 -1.46
N GLN A 465 -1.36 -27.38 -1.39
CA GLN A 465 -1.94 -26.63 -2.52
C GLN A 465 -1.01 -25.53 -3.02
N LEU A 466 0.18 -25.38 -2.41
CA LEU A 466 1.11 -24.30 -2.71
C LEU A 466 1.58 -24.38 -4.16
N SER A 467 2.03 -25.55 -4.60
CA SER A 467 2.48 -25.80 -5.98
C SER A 467 1.41 -25.42 -7.00
N GLN A 468 0.18 -25.93 -6.84
CA GLN A 468 -0.95 -25.63 -7.73
C GLN A 468 -1.28 -24.12 -7.79
N VAL A 469 -1.26 -23.44 -6.65
CA VAL A 469 -1.53 -21.98 -6.60
C VAL A 469 -0.42 -21.19 -7.27
N LEU A 470 0.85 -21.57 -7.03
CA LEU A 470 1.99 -20.92 -7.68
C LEU A 470 1.91 -21.08 -9.19
N ILE A 471 1.69 -22.31 -9.69
CA ILE A 471 1.53 -22.60 -11.12
C ILE A 471 0.40 -21.74 -11.70
N TYR A 472 -0.78 -21.70 -11.06
CA TYR A 472 -1.90 -20.86 -11.52
C TYR A 472 -1.53 -19.37 -11.64
N LEU A 473 -0.89 -18.81 -10.61
CA LEU A 473 -0.49 -17.40 -10.59
C LEU A 473 0.55 -17.09 -11.66
N ILE A 474 1.51 -18.00 -11.84
CA ILE A 474 2.54 -17.93 -12.87
C ILE A 474 1.91 -17.94 -14.26
N MET A 475 1.10 -18.96 -14.58
CA MET A 475 0.49 -19.13 -15.91
C MET A 475 -0.41 -17.95 -16.27
N SER A 476 -1.16 -17.44 -15.28
CA SER A 476 -2.02 -16.26 -15.47
C SER A 476 -1.23 -15.03 -15.88
N ARG A 477 0.04 -14.87 -15.45
CA ARG A 477 0.87 -13.74 -15.86
C ARG A 477 1.42 -13.89 -17.27
N VAL A 478 1.85 -15.09 -17.63
CA VAL A 478 2.36 -15.38 -18.97
C VAL A 478 1.26 -15.12 -20.02
N ALA A 479 0.02 -15.56 -19.76
CA ALA A 479 -1.11 -15.36 -20.64
C ALA A 479 -1.50 -13.87 -20.84
N HIS A 480 -1.40 -13.03 -19.80
CA HIS A 480 -1.77 -11.62 -19.90
C HIS A 480 -0.74 -10.75 -20.66
N HIS A 481 0.50 -11.22 -20.85
CA HIS A 481 1.59 -10.45 -21.47
C HIS A 481 1.93 -10.87 -22.91
N HIS A 482 1.05 -11.62 -23.59
CA HIS A 482 1.25 -12.03 -24.99
C HIS A 482 1.49 -10.87 -25.98
N SER A 483 1.27 -9.61 -25.59
CA SER A 483 1.45 -8.44 -26.47
C SER A 483 2.70 -7.59 -26.20
N GLU A 484 3.44 -7.78 -25.11
CA GLU A 484 4.65 -7.00 -24.83
C GLU A 484 5.76 -7.89 -24.23
N HIS A 485 6.79 -8.15 -25.03
CA HIS A 485 7.90 -9.07 -24.78
C HIS A 485 9.04 -8.63 -23.83
N PRO A 486 9.16 -7.40 -23.28
CA PRO A 486 10.40 -6.99 -22.62
C PRO A 486 10.62 -7.63 -21.23
N HIS A 487 9.64 -8.37 -20.70
CA HIS A 487 9.71 -8.94 -19.35
C HIS A 487 9.84 -10.47 -19.30
N LEU A 488 9.65 -11.18 -20.41
CA LEU A 488 9.74 -12.64 -20.44
C LEU A 488 11.18 -13.14 -20.26
N ILE A 489 12.15 -12.52 -20.94
CA ILE A 489 13.58 -12.88 -20.80
C ILE A 489 14.08 -12.63 -19.37
N PRO A 490 13.87 -11.44 -18.75
CA PRO A 490 14.25 -11.24 -17.35
C PRO A 490 13.58 -12.22 -16.37
N LEU A 491 12.30 -12.56 -16.59
CA LEU A 491 11.59 -13.54 -15.77
C LEU A 491 12.17 -14.94 -15.92
N LEU A 492 12.48 -15.36 -17.16
CA LEU A 492 13.15 -16.63 -17.44
C LEU A 492 14.50 -16.71 -16.72
N LEU A 493 15.36 -15.71 -16.90
CA LEU A 493 16.70 -15.68 -16.28
C LEU A 493 16.63 -15.68 -14.75
N HIS A 494 15.67 -14.96 -14.17
CA HIS A 494 15.44 -14.99 -12.72
C HIS A 494 14.94 -16.37 -12.26
N SER A 495 14.06 -17.00 -13.03
CA SER A 495 13.55 -18.35 -12.72
C SER A 495 14.65 -19.39 -12.79
N ILE A 496 15.51 -19.34 -13.81
CA ILE A 496 16.72 -20.18 -13.94
C ILE A 496 17.62 -20.05 -12.71
N THR A 497 17.91 -18.81 -12.31
CA THR A 497 18.74 -18.53 -11.12
C THR A 497 18.08 -19.08 -9.86
N LYS A 498 16.78 -18.84 -9.70
CA LYS A 498 16.04 -19.26 -8.52
C LYS A 498 15.88 -20.78 -8.44
N ALA A 499 15.73 -21.47 -9.57
CA ALA A 499 15.71 -22.93 -9.61
C ALA A 499 17.01 -23.52 -9.06
N ARG A 500 18.17 -22.92 -9.33
CA ARG A 500 19.46 -23.37 -8.78
C ARG A 500 19.67 -23.05 -7.31
N GLU A 501 19.09 -21.96 -6.81
CA GLU A 501 19.26 -21.50 -5.43
C GLU A 501 18.25 -22.12 -4.44
N GLU A 502 17.11 -22.61 -4.93
CA GLU A 502 16.02 -23.10 -4.08
C GLU A 502 16.31 -24.47 -3.48
N ALA A 503 16.12 -24.62 -2.18
CA ALA A 503 16.38 -25.87 -1.45
C ALA A 503 15.13 -26.73 -1.25
N CYS A 504 13.94 -26.15 -1.44
CA CYS A 504 12.65 -26.84 -1.34
C CYS A 504 12.26 -27.43 -2.70
N SER A 505 12.23 -28.77 -2.79
CA SER A 505 11.94 -29.51 -4.03
C SER A 505 10.64 -29.05 -4.71
N GLU A 506 9.58 -28.80 -3.95
CA GLU A 506 8.28 -28.38 -4.49
C GLU A 506 8.33 -26.96 -5.10
N LEU A 507 9.09 -26.06 -4.49
CA LEU A 507 9.30 -24.71 -5.01
C LEU A 507 10.23 -24.74 -6.22
N GLN A 508 11.26 -25.58 -6.19
CA GLN A 508 12.19 -25.77 -7.30
C GLN A 508 11.45 -26.30 -8.54
N ALA A 509 10.61 -27.33 -8.37
CA ALA A 509 9.73 -27.86 -9.41
C ALA A 509 8.79 -26.78 -10.00
N ALA A 510 8.14 -25.98 -9.14
CA ALA A 510 7.27 -24.88 -9.59
C ALA A 510 8.03 -23.81 -10.40
N VAL A 511 9.28 -23.50 -10.03
CA VAL A 511 10.13 -22.54 -10.75
C VAL A 511 10.62 -23.14 -12.09
N ILE A 512 10.85 -24.45 -12.17
CA ILE A 512 11.16 -25.15 -13.43
C ILE A 512 9.95 -25.13 -14.38
N HIS A 513 8.73 -25.32 -13.89
CA HIS A 513 7.53 -25.15 -14.73
C HIS A 513 7.39 -23.72 -15.24
N LEU A 514 7.68 -22.72 -14.41
CA LEU A 514 7.66 -21.30 -14.80
C LEU A 514 8.67 -21.02 -15.92
N SER A 515 9.90 -21.49 -15.77
CA SER A 515 10.95 -21.29 -16.78
C SER A 515 10.59 -21.98 -18.10
N SER A 516 10.04 -23.19 -18.03
CA SER A 516 9.57 -23.97 -19.18
C SER A 516 8.44 -23.28 -19.94
N ALA A 517 7.44 -22.73 -19.22
CA ALA A 517 6.36 -21.96 -19.84
C ALA A 517 6.83 -20.64 -20.47
N CYS A 518 7.83 -19.98 -19.87
CA CYS A 518 8.47 -18.81 -20.48
C CYS A 518 9.13 -19.18 -21.81
N ILE A 519 9.88 -20.28 -21.86
CA ILE A 519 10.51 -20.78 -23.09
C ILE A 519 9.47 -21.18 -24.13
N SER A 520 8.42 -21.92 -23.75
CA SER A 520 7.31 -22.28 -24.64
C SER A 520 6.69 -21.04 -25.30
N THR A 521 6.49 -19.99 -24.52
CA THR A 521 5.93 -18.71 -25.01
C THR A 521 6.94 -17.98 -25.92
N LEU A 522 8.23 -17.95 -25.57
CA LEU A 522 9.26 -17.33 -26.41
C LEU A 522 9.41 -18.04 -27.76
N LEU A 523 9.35 -19.38 -27.78
CA LEU A 523 9.39 -20.20 -28.99
C LEU A 523 8.15 -20.01 -29.88
N SER A 524 6.99 -19.74 -29.30
CA SER A 524 5.74 -19.62 -30.07
C SER A 524 5.48 -18.22 -30.63
N VAL A 525 5.93 -17.15 -29.96
CA VAL A 525 5.53 -15.79 -30.33
C VAL A 525 6.50 -15.10 -31.30
N THR A 526 7.74 -15.57 -31.48
CA THR A 526 8.73 -14.78 -32.25
C THR A 526 9.70 -15.61 -33.10
N PRO A 527 9.28 -16.07 -34.31
CA PRO A 527 10.15 -16.84 -35.22
C PRO A 527 11.40 -16.09 -35.69
N ALA A 528 11.48 -14.77 -35.47
CA ALA A 528 12.58 -13.89 -35.86
C ALA A 528 13.49 -13.46 -34.70
N MET A 529 13.20 -13.86 -33.46
CA MET A 529 14.00 -13.47 -32.29
C MET A 529 15.15 -14.44 -32.06
N HIS A 530 16.35 -13.91 -31.83
CA HIS A 530 17.51 -14.70 -31.46
C HIS A 530 17.41 -15.05 -29.96
N ILE A 531 16.88 -16.23 -29.66
CA ILE A 531 16.68 -16.74 -28.27
C ILE A 531 17.60 -17.91 -27.93
N GLN A 532 18.62 -18.18 -28.75
CA GLN A 532 19.50 -19.35 -28.59
C GLN A 532 20.24 -19.32 -27.25
N GLU A 533 20.75 -18.16 -26.82
CA GLU A 533 21.51 -18.03 -25.57
C GLU A 533 20.62 -18.30 -24.35
N GLU A 534 19.43 -17.69 -24.30
CA GLU A 534 18.46 -17.91 -23.24
C GLU A 534 17.93 -19.35 -23.21
N PHE A 535 17.73 -19.94 -24.39
CA PHE A 535 17.34 -21.34 -24.51
C PHE A 535 18.43 -22.28 -24.00
N ASP A 536 19.70 -22.04 -24.34
CA ASP A 536 20.82 -22.86 -23.88
C ASP A 536 20.97 -22.78 -22.35
N LEU A 537 20.84 -21.58 -21.76
CA LEU A 537 20.85 -21.40 -20.30
C LEU A 537 19.72 -22.16 -19.60
N TRP A 538 18.52 -22.15 -20.19
CA TRP A 538 17.40 -22.92 -19.68
C TRP A 538 17.62 -24.43 -19.84
N LEU A 539 18.12 -24.87 -21.00
CA LEU A 539 18.36 -26.26 -21.29
C LEU A 539 19.43 -26.86 -20.37
N ASP A 540 20.45 -26.08 -19.99
CA ASP A 540 21.45 -26.52 -19.01
C ASP A 540 20.81 -26.83 -17.64
N VAL A 541 19.81 -26.04 -17.21
CA VAL A 541 19.03 -26.31 -15.99
C VAL A 541 18.18 -27.57 -16.15
N ILE A 542 17.53 -27.76 -17.30
CA ILE A 542 16.74 -28.97 -17.60
C ILE A 542 17.63 -30.21 -17.58
N VAL A 543 18.84 -30.15 -18.18
CA VAL A 543 19.81 -31.25 -18.15
C VAL A 543 20.27 -31.54 -16.72
N GLU A 544 20.66 -30.52 -15.97
CA GLU A 544 21.10 -30.62 -14.57
C GLU A 544 20.06 -31.33 -13.70
N PHE A 545 18.78 -30.93 -13.82
CA PHE A 545 17.70 -31.46 -13.00
C PHE A 545 17.00 -32.70 -13.58
N SER A 546 17.45 -33.20 -14.74
CA SER A 546 16.97 -34.45 -15.34
C SER A 546 17.62 -35.71 -14.76
N ALA A 547 18.66 -35.54 -13.94
CA ALA A 547 19.42 -36.65 -13.39
C ALA A 547 18.59 -37.50 -12.41
N SER A 548 18.84 -38.81 -12.40
CA SER A 548 18.06 -39.78 -11.61
C SER A 548 18.16 -39.58 -10.10
N ASP A 549 19.17 -38.84 -9.63
CA ASP A 549 19.39 -38.49 -8.22
C ASP A 549 18.58 -37.27 -7.75
N CYS A 550 17.93 -36.54 -8.67
CA CYS A 550 17.04 -35.43 -8.32
C CYS A 550 15.71 -35.92 -7.70
N ASP A 551 15.07 -35.05 -6.93
CA ASP A 551 13.75 -35.32 -6.32
C ASP A 551 12.71 -35.67 -7.39
N TYR A 552 11.77 -36.55 -7.03
CA TYR A 552 10.71 -37.00 -7.93
C TYR A 552 9.93 -35.84 -8.56
N ASP A 553 9.51 -34.86 -7.75
CA ASP A 553 8.70 -33.73 -8.22
C ASP A 553 9.47 -32.86 -9.22
N ILE A 554 10.80 -32.79 -9.07
CA ILE A 554 11.69 -32.06 -9.97
C ILE A 554 11.77 -32.79 -11.32
N ARG A 555 11.96 -34.11 -11.33
CA ARG A 555 12.07 -34.90 -12.57
C ARG A 555 10.76 -34.87 -13.37
N VAL A 556 9.62 -34.92 -12.68
CA VAL A 556 8.30 -34.69 -13.30
C VAL A 556 8.24 -33.30 -13.94
N ALA A 557 8.65 -32.26 -13.21
CA ALA A 557 8.61 -30.88 -13.72
C ALA A 557 9.50 -30.65 -14.94
N VAL A 558 10.70 -31.23 -14.94
CA VAL A 558 11.64 -31.24 -16.08
C VAL A 558 11.01 -31.93 -17.29
N THR A 559 10.38 -33.09 -17.08
CA THR A 559 9.78 -33.89 -18.15
C THR A 559 8.56 -33.20 -18.75
N GLU A 560 7.63 -32.71 -17.94
CA GLU A 560 6.47 -31.93 -18.41
C GLU A 560 6.92 -30.64 -19.12
N GLY A 561 7.90 -29.94 -18.54
CA GLY A 561 8.45 -28.71 -19.09
C GLY A 561 9.04 -28.93 -20.48
N LEU A 562 9.91 -29.93 -20.63
CA LEU A 562 10.56 -30.25 -21.89
C LEU A 562 9.58 -30.77 -22.95
N THR A 563 8.68 -31.67 -22.56
CA THR A 563 7.69 -32.24 -23.50
C THR A 563 6.74 -31.19 -24.05
N SER A 564 6.34 -30.21 -23.24
CA SER A 564 5.46 -29.12 -23.65
C SER A 564 6.04 -28.23 -24.76
N ILE A 565 7.36 -28.20 -24.94
CA ILE A 565 8.03 -27.33 -25.91
C ILE A 565 8.46 -28.06 -27.20
N LEU A 566 8.44 -29.39 -27.22
CA LEU A 566 9.00 -30.19 -28.31
C LEU A 566 8.45 -29.78 -29.70
N PRO A 567 7.13 -29.60 -29.92
CA PRO A 567 6.61 -29.20 -31.24
C PRO A 567 7.16 -27.84 -31.73
N SER A 568 7.23 -26.87 -30.82
CA SER A 568 7.74 -25.53 -31.11
C SER A 568 9.26 -25.54 -31.32
N LEU A 569 9.99 -26.37 -30.57
CA LEU A 569 11.44 -26.51 -30.66
C LEU A 569 11.93 -26.98 -32.05
N PHE A 570 11.28 -28.00 -32.62
CA PHE A 570 11.67 -28.54 -33.93
C PHE A 570 11.27 -27.65 -35.10
N SER A 571 10.26 -26.80 -34.93
CA SER A 571 9.80 -25.86 -35.94
C SER A 571 10.51 -24.50 -35.88
N HIS A 572 11.18 -24.15 -34.78
CA HIS A 572 11.79 -22.84 -34.60
C HIS A 572 13.08 -22.65 -35.42
N PRO A 573 13.24 -21.60 -36.24
CA PRO A 573 14.37 -21.46 -37.16
C PRO A 573 15.70 -21.09 -36.47
N CYS A 574 15.66 -20.38 -35.33
CA CYS A 574 16.87 -19.88 -34.67
C CYS A 574 17.53 -20.89 -33.70
N ILE A 575 16.86 -21.99 -33.37
CA ILE A 575 17.43 -22.97 -32.44
C ILE A 575 18.43 -23.87 -33.17
N SER A 576 19.60 -24.09 -32.58
CA SER A 576 20.67 -24.89 -33.18
C SER A 576 20.34 -26.38 -33.18
N SER A 577 20.88 -27.11 -34.16
CA SER A 577 20.79 -28.57 -34.24
C SER A 577 21.36 -29.26 -32.99
N LEU A 578 22.40 -28.69 -32.39
CA LEU A 578 23.02 -29.21 -31.17
C LEU A 578 22.10 -29.06 -29.94
N ALA A 579 21.42 -27.92 -29.81
CA ALA A 579 20.46 -27.71 -28.72
C ALA A 579 19.24 -28.65 -28.84
N ARG A 580 18.76 -28.90 -30.08
CA ARG A 580 17.73 -29.94 -30.32
C ARG A 580 18.22 -31.34 -29.96
N LEU A 581 19.47 -31.68 -30.26
CA LEU A 581 20.06 -32.96 -29.90
C LEU A 581 20.11 -33.15 -28.37
N LYS A 582 20.63 -32.16 -27.64
CA LYS A 582 20.67 -32.17 -26.17
C LYS A 582 19.27 -32.33 -25.55
N ALA A 583 18.26 -31.64 -26.08
CA ALA A 583 16.88 -31.80 -25.64
C ALA A 583 16.38 -33.24 -25.84
N LEU A 584 16.68 -33.88 -26.98
CA LEU A 584 16.33 -35.29 -27.22
C LEU A 584 17.08 -36.24 -26.29
N GLU A 585 18.36 -35.97 -25.97
CA GLU A 585 19.12 -36.74 -24.99
C GLU A 585 18.43 -36.72 -23.61
N VAL A 586 17.93 -35.57 -23.17
CA VAL A 586 17.14 -35.49 -21.92
C VAL A 586 15.88 -36.33 -22.01
N VAL A 587 15.12 -36.26 -23.12
CA VAL A 587 13.94 -37.12 -23.31
C VAL A 587 14.32 -38.61 -23.25
N MET A 588 15.46 -39.00 -23.83
CA MET A 588 15.95 -40.38 -23.72
C MET A 588 16.28 -40.79 -22.29
N VAL A 589 16.84 -39.88 -21.48
CA VAL A 589 17.08 -40.12 -20.06
C VAL A 589 15.74 -40.32 -19.33
N GLN A 590 14.75 -39.46 -19.56
CA GLN A 590 13.44 -39.57 -18.89
C GLN A 590 12.64 -40.80 -19.33
N LEU A 591 12.76 -41.25 -20.58
CA LEU A 591 12.17 -42.51 -21.05
C LEU A 591 12.82 -43.76 -20.43
N GLN A 592 13.98 -43.60 -19.78
CA GLN A 592 14.70 -44.64 -19.04
C GLN A 592 14.68 -44.36 -17.52
N ASP A 593 13.83 -43.43 -17.06
CA ASP A 593 13.70 -43.10 -15.63
C ASP A 593 13.21 -44.32 -14.84
N ASP A 594 13.50 -44.37 -13.54
CA ASP A 594 13.04 -45.46 -12.68
C ASP A 594 11.54 -45.37 -12.36
N SER A 595 10.94 -44.18 -12.50
CA SER A 595 9.49 -43.97 -12.37
C SER A 595 8.74 -44.20 -13.67
N SER A 596 7.73 -45.08 -13.64
CA SER A 596 6.82 -45.28 -14.76
C SER A 596 6.04 -44.02 -15.13
N GLU A 597 5.73 -43.14 -14.17
CA GLU A 597 5.00 -41.89 -14.43
C GLU A 597 5.85 -40.93 -15.26
N VAL A 598 7.14 -40.79 -14.94
CA VAL A 598 8.08 -39.96 -15.71
C VAL A 598 8.24 -40.52 -17.14
N GLN A 599 8.38 -41.85 -17.27
CA GLN A 599 8.44 -42.51 -18.58
C GLN A 599 7.19 -42.25 -19.42
N ASP A 600 6.00 -42.34 -18.81
CA ASP A 600 4.72 -42.12 -19.48
C ASP A 600 4.55 -40.66 -19.93
N ILE A 601 4.90 -39.68 -19.08
CA ILE A 601 4.87 -38.25 -19.45
C ILE A 601 5.83 -37.99 -20.62
N ALA A 602 7.05 -38.53 -20.57
CA ALA A 602 8.02 -38.40 -21.66
C ALA A 602 7.48 -39.01 -22.97
N ALA A 603 6.85 -40.19 -22.90
CA ALA A 603 6.29 -40.88 -24.05
C ALA A 603 5.09 -40.12 -24.65
N GLU A 604 4.19 -39.62 -23.82
CA GLU A 604 3.06 -38.77 -24.24
C GLU A 604 3.58 -37.51 -24.96
N GLY A 605 4.57 -36.84 -24.37
CA GLY A 605 5.21 -35.67 -24.97
C GLY A 605 5.75 -35.90 -26.38
N THR A 606 6.41 -37.03 -26.62
CA THR A 606 6.93 -37.39 -27.95
C THR A 606 5.85 -37.69 -28.98
N THR A 607 4.63 -38.04 -28.53
CA THR A 607 3.49 -38.29 -29.43
C THR A 607 3.11 -37.03 -30.21
N SER A 608 3.28 -35.84 -29.60
CA SER A 608 3.03 -34.54 -30.26
C SER A 608 3.91 -34.27 -31.49
N LEU A 609 5.00 -35.03 -31.66
CA LEU A 609 5.90 -34.97 -32.81
C LEU A 609 5.54 -36.00 -33.91
N ASP A 610 4.50 -36.80 -33.70
CA ASP A 610 4.06 -37.80 -34.66
C ASP A 610 2.83 -37.34 -35.45
N THR A 611 2.89 -37.44 -36.78
CA THR A 611 1.80 -37.00 -37.66
C THR A 611 0.60 -37.95 -37.66
N GLN A 612 0.71 -39.10 -36.97
CA GLN A 612 -0.29 -40.14 -36.93
C GLN A 612 -1.16 -40.10 -35.65
N ASP A 613 -0.91 -39.17 -34.71
CA ASP A 613 -1.69 -38.96 -33.47
C ASP A 613 -1.93 -40.23 -32.64
N VAL A 614 -0.97 -41.17 -32.64
CA VAL A 614 -1.05 -42.41 -31.85
C VAL A 614 -0.24 -42.27 -30.57
N CYS A 615 -0.90 -42.39 -29.42
CA CYS A 615 -0.24 -42.44 -28.11
C CYS A 615 0.87 -43.51 -28.11
N LEU A 616 2.11 -43.05 -27.92
CA LEU A 616 3.30 -43.90 -27.91
C LEU A 616 3.53 -44.43 -26.49
N ASN A 617 3.80 -45.73 -26.37
CA ASN A 617 4.36 -46.27 -25.13
C ASN A 617 5.87 -45.95 -25.05
N PRO A 618 6.50 -46.02 -23.87
CA PRO A 618 7.91 -45.60 -23.70
C PRO A 618 8.89 -46.24 -24.70
N PRO A 619 8.79 -47.55 -25.04
CA PRO A 619 9.60 -48.11 -26.11
C PRO A 619 9.34 -47.43 -27.46
N ARG A 620 8.10 -47.34 -27.95
CA ARG A 620 7.84 -46.68 -29.25
C ARG A 620 8.27 -45.21 -29.26
N ALA A 621 8.09 -44.50 -28.16
CA ALA A 621 8.59 -43.15 -27.97
C ALA A 621 10.12 -43.09 -28.14
N MET A 622 10.85 -44.00 -27.51
CA MET A 622 12.31 -44.11 -27.68
C MET A 622 12.71 -44.37 -29.14
N GLN A 623 11.93 -45.19 -29.89
CA GLN A 623 12.20 -45.45 -31.32
C GLN A 623 12.07 -44.17 -32.13
N LYS A 624 11.03 -43.39 -31.83
CA LYS A 624 10.76 -42.11 -32.45
C LYS A 624 11.87 -41.11 -32.13
N VAL A 625 12.31 -41.04 -30.88
CA VAL A 625 13.42 -40.17 -30.45
C VAL A 625 14.70 -40.53 -31.19
N CYS A 626 15.07 -41.82 -31.29
CA CYS A 626 16.23 -42.24 -32.11
C CYS A 626 16.07 -41.80 -33.58
N SER A 627 14.88 -41.98 -34.16
CA SER A 627 14.60 -41.52 -35.53
C SER A 627 14.76 -40.01 -35.69
N LEU A 628 14.29 -39.22 -34.72
CA LEU A 628 14.43 -37.75 -34.71
C LEU A 628 15.90 -37.33 -34.62
N ILE A 629 16.68 -37.97 -33.75
CA ILE A 629 18.14 -37.78 -33.67
C ILE A 629 18.78 -38.03 -35.05
N GLY A 630 18.35 -39.08 -35.75
CA GLY A 630 18.81 -39.38 -37.11
C GLY A 630 18.50 -38.28 -38.13
N THR A 631 17.42 -37.51 -37.95
CA THR A 631 17.09 -36.39 -38.86
C THR A 631 17.98 -35.16 -38.67
N ILE A 632 18.64 -35.01 -37.52
CA ILE A 632 19.53 -33.88 -37.21
C ILE A 632 20.83 -33.92 -38.04
N ARG A 633 21.33 -35.13 -38.38
CA ARG A 633 22.48 -35.39 -39.28
C ARG A 633 23.81 -34.69 -38.91
N THR A 634 23.98 -34.24 -37.66
CA THR A 634 25.27 -33.69 -37.19
C THR A 634 26.24 -34.80 -36.76
N PRO A 635 27.56 -34.54 -36.73
CA PRO A 635 28.56 -35.48 -36.20
C PRO A 635 28.22 -36.01 -34.81
N GLU A 636 27.70 -35.15 -33.94
CA GLU A 636 27.33 -35.47 -32.56
C GLU A 636 26.12 -36.40 -32.51
N ALA A 637 25.09 -36.15 -33.33
CA ALA A 637 23.89 -36.98 -33.39
C ALA A 637 24.21 -38.39 -33.91
N LEU A 638 25.03 -38.49 -34.96
CA LEU A 638 25.48 -39.76 -35.51
C LEU A 638 26.39 -40.50 -34.53
N SER A 639 27.28 -39.79 -33.84
CA SER A 639 28.12 -40.36 -32.79
C SER A 639 27.29 -40.93 -31.65
N LEU A 640 26.23 -40.23 -31.22
CA LEU A 640 25.33 -40.69 -30.18
C LEU A 640 24.63 -41.99 -30.61
N LEU A 641 24.05 -42.04 -31.81
CA LEU A 641 23.40 -43.26 -32.31
C LEU A 641 24.37 -44.44 -32.39
N VAL A 642 25.62 -44.21 -32.81
CA VAL A 642 26.65 -45.26 -32.84
C VAL A 642 26.99 -45.73 -31.41
N LYS A 643 27.16 -44.81 -30.46
CA LYS A 643 27.40 -45.15 -29.05
C LYS A 643 26.24 -45.98 -28.47
N LEU A 644 25.00 -45.64 -28.80
CA LEU A 644 23.81 -46.39 -28.39
C LEU A 644 23.75 -47.81 -28.98
N CYS A 645 24.26 -48.00 -30.19
CA CYS A 645 24.40 -49.34 -30.79
C CYS A 645 25.47 -50.20 -30.09
N LEU A 646 26.56 -49.57 -29.64
CA LEU A 646 27.77 -50.26 -29.20
C LEU A 646 27.90 -50.37 -27.68
N LYS A 647 27.12 -49.60 -26.92
CA LYS A 647 27.17 -49.54 -25.45
C LYS A 647 28.60 -49.23 -24.95
N GLU A 648 29.23 -48.16 -25.44
CA GLU A 648 30.55 -47.70 -24.96
C GLU A 648 30.51 -46.99 -23.59
N ASP A 649 29.86 -47.59 -22.60
CA ASP A 649 30.24 -47.42 -21.19
C ASP A 649 30.78 -48.77 -20.72
N THR A 650 32.05 -49.02 -21.01
CA THR A 650 32.77 -50.15 -20.40
C THR A 650 33.54 -49.59 -19.21
N PRO A 651 33.13 -49.89 -17.96
CA PRO A 651 34.04 -49.74 -16.83
C PRO A 651 35.29 -50.56 -17.11
N GLU A 652 36.47 -50.02 -16.82
CA GLU A 652 37.78 -50.65 -17.07
C GLU A 652 37.98 -52.02 -16.38
N ASP A 653 37.04 -52.46 -15.54
CA ASP A 653 37.08 -53.70 -14.74
C ASP A 653 36.07 -54.78 -15.18
N PHE A 654 35.78 -54.93 -16.47
CA PHE A 654 35.20 -56.20 -16.96
C PHE A 654 36.31 -57.26 -17.05
N GLY A 655 36.69 -57.78 -15.90
CA GLY A 655 37.38 -59.06 -15.78
C GLY A 655 36.47 -60.14 -16.36
N LEU A 656 36.72 -60.54 -17.60
CA LEU A 656 36.29 -61.85 -18.10
C LEU A 656 37.06 -62.92 -17.33
N SER A 657 36.62 -63.24 -16.11
CA SER A 657 36.89 -64.55 -15.54
C SER A 657 36.19 -65.56 -16.44
N GLN A 658 36.95 -66.52 -16.95
CA GLN A 658 36.55 -67.54 -17.93
C GLN A 658 35.44 -68.53 -17.45
N ASP A 659 34.61 -68.17 -16.47
CA ASP A 659 33.72 -69.13 -15.80
C ASP A 659 32.21 -68.87 -15.87
N ASP A 660 31.71 -67.80 -16.52
CA ASP A 660 30.26 -67.56 -16.65
C ASP A 660 29.71 -67.79 -18.06
N ASP A 661 29.68 -69.07 -18.46
CA ASP A 661 29.06 -69.57 -19.69
C ASP A 661 27.55 -69.87 -19.53
N ARG A 662 26.83 -69.07 -18.75
CA ARG A 662 25.36 -69.22 -18.56
C ARG A 662 24.63 -67.89 -18.71
N VAL A 663 24.45 -67.47 -19.96
CA VAL A 663 23.80 -66.19 -20.29
C VAL A 663 22.26 -66.24 -20.17
N PHE A 664 21.63 -67.42 -20.02
CA PHE A 664 20.17 -67.52 -19.86
C PHE A 664 19.73 -68.75 -19.07
N ASP A 665 19.48 -68.62 -17.76
CA ASP A 665 18.68 -69.59 -17.01
C ASP A 665 17.18 -69.23 -17.07
N LYS A 666 16.33 -70.23 -17.35
CA LYS A 666 14.86 -70.06 -17.48
C LYS A 666 14.26 -69.61 -16.15
N GLY A 667 14.00 -68.31 -16.02
CA GLY A 667 13.32 -67.72 -14.85
C GLY A 667 13.91 -66.38 -14.41
N GLU A 668 15.09 -66.00 -14.91
CA GLU A 668 15.70 -64.71 -14.61
C GLU A 668 15.13 -63.59 -15.47
N VAL A 669 14.94 -62.41 -14.87
CA VAL A 669 14.48 -61.21 -15.55
C VAL A 669 15.52 -60.82 -16.59
N ASN A 670 15.12 -60.63 -17.85
CA ASN A 670 16.04 -60.23 -18.91
C ASN A 670 16.51 -58.78 -18.71
N ILE A 671 17.59 -58.62 -17.95
CA ILE A 671 18.25 -57.35 -17.64
C ILE A 671 18.81 -56.62 -18.87
N TYR A 672 18.92 -57.30 -20.02
CA TYR A 672 19.43 -56.72 -21.26
C TYR A 672 18.31 -56.33 -22.25
N LYS A 673 17.04 -56.61 -21.92
CA LYS A 673 15.91 -56.43 -22.83
C LYS A 673 15.79 -54.99 -23.33
N GLU A 674 15.89 -54.02 -22.44
CA GLU A 674 15.78 -52.60 -22.76
C GLU A 674 16.99 -52.11 -23.55
N THR A 675 18.20 -52.50 -23.15
CA THR A 675 19.43 -52.17 -23.87
C THR A 675 19.44 -52.71 -25.29
N LEU A 676 19.01 -53.96 -25.50
CA LEU A 676 18.89 -54.56 -26.83
C LEU A 676 17.85 -53.85 -27.69
N TRP A 677 16.76 -53.41 -27.07
CA TRP A 677 15.69 -52.70 -27.76
C TRP A 677 16.17 -51.30 -28.20
N LEU A 678 16.88 -50.57 -27.32
CA LEU A 678 17.50 -49.28 -27.62
C LEU A 678 18.56 -49.38 -28.72
N ALA A 679 19.44 -50.37 -28.65
CA ALA A 679 20.45 -50.61 -29.69
C ALA A 679 19.81 -50.90 -31.05
N ARG A 680 18.69 -51.65 -31.09
CA ARG A 680 17.92 -51.89 -32.32
C ARG A 680 17.29 -50.62 -32.88
N ALA A 681 16.71 -49.78 -32.02
CA ALA A 681 16.13 -48.50 -32.43
C ALA A 681 17.19 -47.55 -33.02
N ALA A 682 18.35 -47.45 -32.36
CA ALA A 682 19.48 -46.66 -32.82
C ALA A 682 20.04 -47.19 -34.15
N ALA A 683 20.23 -48.51 -34.28
CA ALA A 683 20.70 -49.15 -35.51
C ALA A 683 19.74 -48.93 -36.68
N HIS A 684 18.43 -49.05 -36.44
CA HIS A 684 17.41 -48.78 -37.46
C HIS A 684 17.46 -47.32 -37.91
N SER A 685 17.61 -46.37 -36.98
CA SER A 685 17.74 -44.96 -37.33
C SER A 685 19.02 -44.68 -38.15
N LEU A 686 20.17 -45.22 -37.73
CA LEU A 686 21.43 -45.10 -38.49
C LEU A 686 21.28 -45.65 -39.90
N SER A 687 20.68 -46.83 -40.04
CA SER A 687 20.41 -47.46 -41.34
C SER A 687 19.59 -46.55 -42.25
N ASN A 688 18.57 -45.86 -41.71
CA ASN A 688 17.76 -44.90 -42.45
C ASN A 688 18.53 -43.61 -42.81
N CYS A 689 19.44 -43.15 -41.97
CA CYS A 689 20.32 -42.02 -42.30
C CYS A 689 21.26 -42.37 -43.46
N LEU A 690 21.82 -43.57 -43.42
CA LEU A 690 22.78 -44.07 -44.41
C LEU A 690 22.13 -44.29 -45.78
N SER A 691 20.90 -44.80 -45.82
CA SER A 691 20.16 -44.96 -47.08
C SER A 691 19.75 -43.62 -47.71
N ALA A 692 19.66 -42.54 -46.93
CA ALA A 692 19.25 -41.22 -47.42
C ALA A 692 20.42 -40.41 -48.02
N ASP A 693 21.63 -40.43 -47.42
CA ASP A 693 22.81 -39.71 -47.95
C ASP A 693 24.14 -40.23 -47.35
N VAL A 694 24.69 -41.29 -47.96
CA VAL A 694 25.91 -41.98 -47.48
C VAL A 694 27.11 -41.03 -47.34
N ASN A 695 27.27 -40.06 -48.24
CA ASN A 695 28.44 -39.18 -48.28
C ASN A 695 28.45 -38.17 -47.12
N VAL A 696 27.28 -37.57 -46.83
CA VAL A 696 27.13 -36.63 -45.71
C VAL A 696 27.32 -37.36 -44.38
N VAL A 697 26.79 -38.57 -44.24
CA VAL A 697 26.95 -39.37 -43.02
C VAL A 697 28.41 -39.79 -42.82
N ALA A 698 29.10 -40.23 -43.88
CA ALA A 698 30.51 -40.59 -43.82
C ALA A 698 31.42 -39.40 -43.47
N GLU A 699 31.12 -38.20 -43.99
CA GLU A 699 31.88 -36.99 -43.67
C GLU A 699 31.63 -36.52 -42.23
N SER A 700 30.38 -36.57 -41.76
CA SER A 700 30.04 -36.25 -40.37
C SER A 700 30.65 -37.24 -39.38
N LEU A 701 30.64 -38.54 -39.69
CA LEU A 701 31.29 -39.57 -38.86
C LEU A 701 32.81 -39.37 -38.77
N LYS A 702 33.48 -38.95 -39.84
CA LYS A 702 34.92 -38.58 -39.81
C LYS A 702 35.25 -37.45 -38.84
N ARG A 703 34.28 -36.58 -38.55
CA ARG A 703 34.43 -35.45 -37.62
C ARG A 703 33.93 -35.77 -36.20
N SER A 704 33.45 -36.99 -35.96
CA SER A 704 32.94 -37.43 -34.65
C SER A 704 34.06 -37.84 -33.69
N THR A 705 33.72 -38.01 -32.40
CA THR A 705 34.66 -38.44 -31.33
C THR A 705 34.81 -39.95 -31.20
N ILE A 706 34.28 -40.73 -32.16
CA ILE A 706 34.32 -42.20 -32.15
C ILE A 706 35.77 -42.68 -32.30
N LYS A 707 36.18 -43.70 -31.52
CA LYS A 707 37.54 -44.28 -31.59
C LYS A 707 37.90 -44.65 -33.03
N GLY A 708 39.10 -44.23 -33.47
CA GLY A 708 39.51 -44.30 -34.87
C GLY A 708 39.49 -45.69 -35.52
N THR A 709 39.68 -46.77 -34.76
CA THR A 709 39.61 -48.15 -35.27
C THR A 709 38.18 -48.56 -35.63
N LEU A 710 37.23 -48.34 -34.72
CA LEU A 710 35.81 -48.62 -34.90
C LEU A 710 35.20 -47.72 -35.99
N LEU A 711 35.60 -46.44 -36.02
CA LEU A 711 35.20 -45.50 -37.05
C LEU A 711 35.68 -45.95 -38.45
N ASN A 712 36.90 -46.49 -38.55
CA ASN A 712 37.44 -47.01 -39.79
C ASN A 712 36.72 -48.29 -40.25
N GLU A 713 36.32 -49.17 -39.34
CA GLU A 713 35.51 -50.36 -39.67
C GLU A 713 34.12 -49.97 -40.17
N ILE A 714 33.43 -49.07 -39.46
CA ILE A 714 32.12 -48.55 -39.87
C ILE A 714 32.24 -47.86 -41.24
N ILE A 715 33.22 -46.97 -41.44
CA ILE A 715 33.41 -46.29 -42.73
C ILE A 715 33.76 -47.29 -43.84
N CYS A 716 34.60 -48.31 -43.57
CA CYS A 716 34.94 -49.34 -44.56
C CYS A 716 33.70 -50.14 -44.99
N ASP A 717 32.86 -50.56 -44.06
CA ASP A 717 31.61 -51.27 -44.35
C ASP A 717 30.61 -50.39 -45.14
N LEU A 718 30.54 -49.09 -44.84
CA LEU A 718 29.71 -48.13 -45.57
C LEU A 718 30.24 -47.81 -46.97
N SER A 719 31.55 -47.87 -47.17
CA SER A 719 32.20 -47.60 -48.46
C SER A 719 32.06 -48.74 -49.46
N TYR A 720 31.79 -49.97 -48.98
CA TYR A 720 31.74 -51.19 -49.79
C TYR A 720 30.32 -51.65 -50.18
N LYS A 721 29.26 -51.12 -49.55
CA LYS A 721 27.87 -51.54 -49.82
C LYS A 721 27.18 -50.63 -50.84
N GLN A 722 26.70 -51.21 -51.95
CA GLN A 722 25.73 -50.57 -52.83
C GLN A 722 24.37 -50.42 -52.13
N PRO A 723 23.49 -49.49 -52.57
CA PRO A 723 22.25 -49.14 -51.87
C PRO A 723 21.26 -50.28 -51.59
N ASP A 724 21.43 -51.45 -52.24
CA ASP A 724 20.50 -52.57 -52.15
C ASP A 724 20.80 -53.58 -51.01
N ASP A 725 21.95 -53.48 -50.32
CA ASP A 725 22.36 -54.44 -49.27
C ASP A 725 22.10 -53.97 -47.82
N VAL A 726 21.19 -53.01 -47.61
CA VAL A 726 20.90 -52.38 -46.29
C VAL A 726 19.55 -52.84 -45.71
N LYS A 727 19.18 -54.12 -45.84
CA LYS A 727 18.01 -54.70 -45.16
C LYS A 727 18.36 -55.59 -43.97
#